data_AF-A0A3D2HSQ5-F1
#
_entry.id   AF-A0A3D2HSQ5-F1
#
_cell.length_a   1.000
_cell.length_b   1.000
_cell.length_c   1.000
_cell.angle_alpha   90.00
_cell.angle_beta   90.00
_cell.angle_gamma   90.00
#
_symmetry.space_group_name_H-M   'P 1'
#
loop_
_entity.id
_entity.type
_entity.pdbx_description
1 polymer ?
#
loop_
_entity_poly.entity_id
_entity_poly.type
_entity_poly.pdbx_seq_one_letter_code
_entity_poly.pdbx_strand_id
1 'polypeptide(L)'
;MKKKIISLLLCALIAAGCIPSFTAYAEDEDDGIQEIRAVTQNNLTTYYDENDNEIDITTLNNDVDVDENTLPEKYDLRDYGRVTPARHQVGGTCWLFAEMASVESSILSQPELASKLGDNPAEMLDLSEMGSLWYFGSKDGGGLPGYIPLNDTLLSSGLGAYPESLLPNSDFGKGYPEALRFYSDYRLKDFNRLPEDKALIKKTIMDTGAVIACYWNFHKCYYESNGIMTYSDDNYYDGDYEGHAIVIVGWDDSFSRDNFYPKSKPRNDGAWLCKNSWGSGFGNDGFFWMSYDSAVWDFHSYKMQSAEAYDNIYQYEIWPVDVGCSAKSVANVFTAESDQEINQICLYTDGAADINIQIFKLNEGYTSPTDGQLLADFDASADFMGTHCIDCPDGVFVNSGDKFSIIHNWENQRSFSLGSSVFDRVEGLGFYLNDSGEWVDAKGTFPIIKAYTSNVGKSDFSKLEALIKEAEELNIDESVDSETIAELNARIESAKTIFADENAKQITINNECCLLQNSIDNINEYVFTINNEDDYLKACDLYKEKMAGKIKKIVFNTDIDFGGKTIPPMALSNGFSPAVIEGNNHTLSNFVIDESNYASFFGYLKNTKVMNLTFSDLSINSRTYAAVIACPAESTVIENCHIRNAKIKAKISAGVVADRMGGGTKISDCSVENIKVYGNISAGMCGINSLNGCTAKNFEIYSLGSVENDDCYVSTYTFDEKPGVEILKLSDDGFTIENFLGKISYAEPEGGKIEKIDDDTYKVSGNGQCEIYVEYEESEDLDFGVTIEDLETRELSLSNFRGGRTDLDIPTTLSGYKITGVNSSFWTYSNFDGIKTLTIETPGWVSEIPSGTFKNLLSLEKVTLGEGITKIGNGAFLGCNNLTTVILPDSLTYIECYAFSGCGFTSITLGKESNGLVIEIYAFGYTEKYVGHKNVKIPDFVINGYGKGAANYAEQKGFRFVDLSKGEEAVTGGKFDYSVFLPGDANLDGKVDIKDVTLMQFWIAGIKTSKPIQKCNALLNVYGAKFSIECATKVQKYLAGMIDTLE
;
A
#
# COMPACT_ATOMS: atom_id res chain seq x y z
N MET A 1 -1.12 22.12 47.83
CA MET A 1 0.33 22.48 47.86
C MET A 1 1.19 21.31 48.33
N LYS A 2 1.45 20.36 47.43
CA LYS A 2 2.47 19.31 47.56
C LYS A 2 3.42 19.45 46.36
N LYS A 3 4.63 18.93 46.51
CA LYS A 3 5.88 19.53 46.02
C LYS A 3 6.08 19.49 44.48
N LYS A 4 5.83 20.67 43.87
CA LYS A 4 6.82 21.45 43.08
C LYS A 4 7.41 20.73 41.84
N ILE A 5 6.77 20.76 40.66
CA ILE A 5 6.89 21.76 39.56
C ILE A 5 8.32 22.08 39.03
N ILE A 6 9.42 21.67 39.71
CA ILE A 6 10.76 22.21 39.42
C ILE A 6 11.43 21.58 38.18
N SER A 7 11.03 20.37 37.78
CA SER A 7 11.55 19.72 36.56
C SER A 7 11.19 20.48 35.27
N LEU A 8 10.10 21.27 35.27
CA LEU A 8 9.65 22.03 34.10
C LEU A 8 10.49 23.30 33.85
N LEU A 9 11.13 23.87 34.87
CA LEU A 9 12.11 24.97 34.68
C LEU A 9 13.47 24.46 34.17
N LEU A 10 13.82 23.21 34.45
CA LEU A 10 15.03 22.55 33.96
C LEU A 10 15.05 22.43 32.43
N CYS A 11 13.89 22.26 31.80
CA CYS A 11 13.78 22.16 30.34
C CYS A 11 13.91 23.51 29.60
N ALA A 12 13.47 24.62 30.20
CA ALA A 12 13.51 25.93 29.52
C ALA A 12 14.93 26.49 29.33
N LEU A 13 15.89 26.10 30.17
CA LEU A 13 17.29 26.56 30.10
C LEU A 13 18.21 25.67 29.26
N ILE A 14 17.76 24.47 28.88
CA ILE A 14 18.47 23.58 27.93
C ILE A 14 18.50 24.18 26.51
N ALA A 15 17.58 25.09 26.19
CA ALA A 15 17.42 25.66 24.85
C ALA A 15 18.46 26.74 24.43
N ALA A 16 19.36 27.19 25.31
CA ALA A 16 20.30 28.29 24.98
C ALA A 16 21.80 27.92 25.11
N GLY A 17 22.14 26.63 25.01
CA GLY A 17 23.43 26.05 25.37
C GLY A 17 24.70 26.85 25.03
N CYS A 18 25.54 27.09 26.06
CA CYS A 18 27.01 26.93 26.07
C CYS A 18 27.64 27.34 27.42
N ILE A 19 28.26 26.35 28.12
CA ILE A 19 29.33 26.38 29.14
C ILE A 19 29.07 27.07 30.53
N PRO A 20 29.89 26.79 31.57
CA PRO A 20 29.43 26.21 32.84
C PRO A 20 29.51 27.20 34.01
N SER A 21 28.88 26.84 35.14
CA SER A 21 28.73 27.59 36.39
C SER A 21 27.72 28.75 36.36
N PHE A 22 26.57 28.50 36.99
CA PHE A 22 25.71 29.55 37.53
C PHE A 22 25.12 29.08 38.87
N THR A 23 25.26 29.90 39.90
CA THR A 23 24.46 29.87 41.13
C THR A 23 23.18 30.66 40.87
N ALA A 24 22.01 30.03 40.99
CA ALA A 24 20.72 30.70 40.85
C ALA A 24 20.05 30.83 42.24
N TYR A 25 19.52 32.01 42.55
CA TYR A 25 18.70 32.26 43.73
C TYR A 25 17.24 32.37 43.28
N ALA A 26 16.32 31.72 43.99
CA ALA A 26 14.90 31.94 43.88
C ALA A 26 14.45 32.78 45.08
N GLU A 27 13.69 33.84 44.82
CA GLU A 27 13.00 34.63 45.85
C GLU A 27 11.54 34.15 45.86
N ASP A 28 11.14 33.46 46.92
CA ASP A 28 9.90 33.77 47.62
C ASP A 28 10.06 33.34 49.08
N GLU A 29 9.61 34.22 49.97
CA GLU A 29 9.88 34.21 51.40
C GLU A 29 9.34 32.94 52.09
N ASP A 30 10.19 32.41 52.97
CA ASP A 30 9.94 31.46 54.07
C ASP A 30 9.54 30.01 53.72
N ASP A 31 10.50 29.23 53.22
CA ASP A 31 11.19 28.19 54.02
C ASP A 31 12.11 27.30 53.13
N GLY A 32 13.41 27.33 53.44
CA GLY A 32 14.45 26.34 53.06
C GLY A 32 14.60 25.97 51.58
N ILE A 33 15.47 26.69 50.85
CA ILE A 33 15.94 26.28 49.52
C ILE A 33 16.92 25.11 49.67
N GLN A 34 16.66 23.98 49.01
CA GLN A 34 17.64 22.88 48.89
C GLN A 34 18.50 23.10 47.63
N GLU A 35 19.82 23.20 47.81
CA GLU A 35 20.79 23.27 46.70
C GLU A 35 21.01 21.86 46.12
N ILE A 36 20.88 21.67 44.80
CA ILE A 36 21.17 20.40 44.13
C ILE A 36 22.29 20.62 43.12
N ARG A 37 23.38 19.87 43.26
CA ARG A 37 24.50 19.88 42.31
C ARG A 37 24.52 18.62 41.45
N ALA A 38 24.74 18.77 40.15
CA ALA A 38 24.96 17.66 39.24
C ALA A 38 26.46 17.51 38.96
N VAL A 39 26.98 16.29 39.11
CA VAL A 39 28.38 15.96 38.80
C VAL A 39 28.38 14.88 37.73
N THR A 40 28.93 15.20 36.56
CA THR A 40 29.12 14.24 35.49
C THR A 40 30.54 13.68 35.53
N GLN A 41 30.67 12.37 35.76
CA GLN A 41 31.92 11.63 35.62
C GLN A 41 31.67 10.37 34.79
N ASN A 42 32.57 10.07 33.85
CA ASN A 42 32.51 8.87 33.02
C ASN A 42 31.15 8.66 32.30
N ASN A 43 30.55 9.73 31.78
CA ASN A 43 29.21 9.74 31.15
C ASN A 43 28.04 9.35 32.06
N LEU A 44 28.23 9.27 33.38
CA LEU A 44 27.15 9.17 34.36
C LEU A 44 27.00 10.52 35.08
N THR A 45 25.78 11.05 35.14
CA THR A 45 25.47 12.28 35.89
C THR A 45 24.78 11.89 37.20
N THR A 46 25.42 12.23 38.31
CA THR A 46 24.91 11.95 39.66
C THR A 46 24.55 13.27 40.33
N TYR A 47 23.42 13.30 41.03
CA TYR A 47 22.88 14.48 41.70
C TYR A 47 23.17 14.41 43.20
N TYR A 48 23.49 15.54 43.82
CA TYR A 48 23.77 15.63 45.24
C TYR A 48 23.00 16.80 45.86
N ASP A 49 22.54 16.64 47.10
CA ASP A 49 21.95 17.72 47.89
C ASP A 49 23.02 18.70 48.42
N GLU A 50 22.57 19.72 49.14
CA GLU A 50 23.41 20.75 49.78
C GLU A 50 24.39 20.21 50.83
N ASN A 51 24.22 18.95 51.25
CA ASN A 51 25.08 18.25 52.21
C ASN A 51 25.98 17.20 51.54
N ASP A 52 26.07 17.19 50.20
CA ASP A 52 26.83 16.21 49.42
C ASP A 52 26.31 14.77 49.54
N ASN A 53 25.04 14.56 49.93
CA ASN A 53 24.42 13.25 49.84
C ASN A 53 23.93 13.03 48.41
N GLU A 54 24.24 11.87 47.84
CA GLU A 54 23.73 11.45 46.54
C GLU A 54 22.20 11.31 46.60
N ILE A 55 21.52 12.03 45.70
CA ILE A 55 20.06 11.98 45.55
C ILE A 55 19.76 10.89 44.53
N ASP A 56 19.03 9.88 44.98
CA ASP A 56 18.50 8.85 44.09
C ASP A 56 17.39 9.46 43.22
N ILE A 57 17.65 9.55 41.91
CA ILE A 57 16.73 10.14 40.94
C ILE A 57 15.40 9.39 40.84
N THR A 58 15.34 8.12 41.27
CA THR A 58 14.10 7.33 41.32
C THR A 58 13.12 7.85 42.37
N THR A 59 13.60 8.56 43.40
CA THR A 59 12.75 9.14 44.45
C THR A 59 12.12 10.49 44.09
N LEU A 60 12.43 11.03 42.91
CA LEU A 60 11.98 12.35 42.47
C LEU A 60 10.67 12.33 41.64
N ASN A 61 10.02 11.17 41.48
CA ASN A 61 8.92 11.02 40.50
C ASN A 61 7.65 10.28 40.98
N ASN A 62 7.49 9.99 42.27
CA ASN A 62 6.30 9.28 42.78
C ASN A 62 5.48 10.17 43.72
N ASP A 63 4.47 10.85 43.18
CA ASP A 63 3.44 11.51 43.99
C ASP A 63 2.38 10.52 44.52
N VAL A 64 2.44 9.24 44.10
CA VAL A 64 1.58 8.15 44.57
C VAL A 64 2.44 7.16 45.37
N ASP A 65 2.60 7.42 46.67
CA ASP A 65 3.38 6.58 47.59
C ASP A 65 2.72 5.20 47.75
N VAL A 66 3.38 4.15 47.24
CA VAL A 66 2.96 2.75 47.40
C VAL A 66 3.89 2.06 48.38
N ASP A 67 3.35 1.61 49.52
CA ASP A 67 4.12 0.79 50.47
C ASP A 67 4.38 -0.61 49.87
N GLU A 68 5.56 -0.79 49.29
CA GLU A 68 6.01 -2.05 48.69
C GLU A 68 5.88 -3.26 49.64
N ASN A 69 5.98 -3.03 50.96
CA ASN A 69 5.86 -4.11 51.96
C ASN A 69 4.44 -4.69 52.05
N THR A 70 3.45 -4.02 51.44
CA THR A 70 2.06 -4.48 51.40
C THR A 70 1.74 -5.33 50.16
N LEU A 71 2.63 -5.36 49.17
CA LEU A 71 2.44 -6.12 47.93
C LEU A 71 2.91 -7.57 48.09
N PRO A 72 2.20 -8.56 47.53
CA PRO A 72 2.65 -9.94 47.55
C PRO A 72 3.87 -10.15 46.65
N GLU A 73 4.75 -11.09 47.02
CA GLU A 73 5.92 -11.46 46.20
C GLU A 73 5.54 -12.07 44.83
N LYS A 74 4.34 -12.64 44.71
CA LYS A 74 3.80 -13.20 43.47
C LYS A 74 2.32 -12.88 43.33
N TYR A 75 1.89 -12.61 42.10
CA TYR A 75 0.49 -12.38 41.78
C TYR A 75 0.21 -12.77 40.33
N ASP A 76 -0.92 -13.41 40.06
CA ASP A 76 -1.32 -13.86 38.72
C ASP A 76 -2.82 -13.66 38.56
N LEU A 77 -3.24 -12.78 37.64
CA LEU A 77 -4.66 -12.51 37.39
C LEU A 77 -5.44 -13.75 36.91
N ARG A 78 -4.77 -14.76 36.36
CA ARG A 78 -5.41 -16.02 35.91
C ARG A 78 -5.98 -16.80 37.09
N ASP A 79 -5.29 -16.80 38.23
CA ASP A 79 -5.74 -17.49 39.45
C ASP A 79 -7.05 -16.91 40.00
N TYR A 80 -7.37 -15.67 39.62
CA TYR A 80 -8.58 -14.95 40.02
C TYR A 80 -9.64 -14.84 38.92
N GLY A 81 -9.40 -15.43 37.74
CA GLY A 81 -10.31 -15.30 36.59
C GLY A 81 -10.47 -13.85 36.12
N ARG A 82 -9.40 -13.04 36.20
CA ARG A 82 -9.41 -11.61 35.84
C ARG A 82 -8.72 -11.31 34.50
N VAL A 83 -8.54 -12.33 33.67
CA VAL A 83 -7.93 -12.21 32.34
C VAL A 83 -8.55 -13.24 31.40
N THR A 84 -8.87 -12.78 30.19
CA THR A 84 -9.42 -13.60 29.09
C THR A 84 -8.31 -14.39 28.38
N PRO A 85 -8.63 -15.43 27.60
CA PRO A 85 -7.65 -16.16 26.78
C PRO A 85 -6.90 -15.28 25.78
N ALA A 86 -5.68 -15.70 25.39
CA ALA A 86 -4.88 -15.02 24.37
C ALA A 86 -5.43 -15.25 22.95
N ARG A 87 -5.67 -14.16 22.22
CA ARG A 87 -6.16 -14.17 20.84
C ARG A 87 -5.03 -13.98 19.82
N HIS A 88 -5.31 -14.21 18.54
CA HIS A 88 -4.33 -14.14 17.46
C HIS A 88 -4.54 -12.88 16.60
N GLN A 89 -3.54 -12.00 16.57
CA GLN A 89 -3.58 -10.75 15.84
C GLN A 89 -3.51 -10.92 14.31
N VAL A 90 -3.95 -9.89 13.60
CA VAL A 90 -3.84 -9.78 12.14
C VAL A 90 -3.01 -8.54 11.79
N GLY A 91 -1.82 -8.72 11.20
CA GLY A 91 -1.01 -7.65 10.58
C GLY A 91 -0.80 -6.36 11.40
N GLY A 92 0.23 -6.31 12.26
CA GLY A 92 0.65 -5.06 12.93
C GLY A 92 -0.32 -4.48 13.99
N THR A 93 -1.35 -5.22 14.40
CA THR A 93 -2.43 -4.77 15.30
C THR A 93 -2.20 -5.06 16.79
N CYS A 94 -0.96 -5.36 17.23
CA CYS A 94 -0.66 -5.75 18.61
C CYS A 94 -1.20 -4.79 19.68
N TRP A 95 -1.19 -3.48 19.40
CA TRP A 95 -1.68 -2.44 20.30
C TRP A 95 -3.19 -2.56 20.59
N LEU A 96 -4.02 -2.93 19.61
CA LEU A 96 -5.47 -3.16 19.81
C LEU A 96 -5.75 -4.36 20.69
N PHE A 97 -4.97 -5.43 20.51
CA PHE A 97 -5.09 -6.65 21.32
C PHE A 97 -4.65 -6.40 22.77
N ALA A 98 -3.58 -5.64 22.97
CA ALA A 98 -3.15 -5.24 24.30
C ALA A 98 -4.23 -4.35 24.97
N GLU A 99 -4.80 -3.41 24.22
CA GLU A 99 -5.87 -2.55 24.70
C GLU A 99 -7.10 -3.33 25.14
N MET A 100 -7.69 -4.13 24.24
CA MET A 100 -8.88 -4.91 24.59
C MET A 100 -8.60 -5.89 25.72
N ALA A 101 -7.40 -6.49 25.79
CA ALA A 101 -7.04 -7.35 26.92
C ALA A 101 -6.99 -6.58 28.27
N SER A 102 -6.56 -5.31 28.26
CA SER A 102 -6.57 -4.45 29.46
C SER A 102 -8.00 -4.02 29.83
N VAL A 103 -8.81 -3.63 28.84
CA VAL A 103 -10.24 -3.29 29.01
C VAL A 103 -11.03 -4.48 29.57
N GLU A 104 -10.85 -5.68 29.00
CA GLU A 104 -11.49 -6.90 29.48
C GLU A 104 -11.06 -7.24 30.90
N SER A 105 -9.76 -7.13 31.19
CA SER A 105 -9.26 -7.36 32.55
C SER A 105 -9.82 -6.34 33.54
N SER A 106 -10.00 -5.08 33.13
CA SER A 106 -10.65 -4.04 33.93
C SER A 106 -12.10 -4.37 34.28
N ILE A 107 -12.86 -4.90 33.32
CA ILE A 107 -14.24 -5.36 33.53
C ILE A 107 -14.27 -6.54 34.50
N LEU A 108 -13.42 -7.54 34.29
CA LEU A 108 -13.34 -8.73 35.14
C LEU A 108 -12.85 -8.41 36.57
N SER A 109 -12.11 -7.33 36.73
CA SER A 109 -11.61 -6.83 38.01
C SER A 109 -12.67 -6.14 38.87
N GLN A 110 -13.82 -5.82 38.27
CA GLN A 110 -14.91 -5.10 38.92
C GLN A 110 -16.08 -6.06 39.19
N PRO A 111 -16.32 -6.48 40.45
CA PRO A 111 -17.32 -7.50 40.76
C PRO A 111 -18.72 -7.21 40.21
N GLU A 112 -19.12 -5.93 40.23
CA GLU A 112 -20.40 -5.47 39.71
C GLU A 112 -20.54 -5.63 38.19
N LEU A 113 -19.46 -5.51 37.42
CA LEU A 113 -19.47 -5.71 35.97
C LEU A 113 -19.30 -7.19 35.64
N ALA A 114 -18.33 -7.86 36.28
CA ALA A 114 -18.06 -9.27 36.07
C ALA A 114 -19.29 -10.16 36.36
N SER A 115 -20.07 -9.82 37.39
CA SER A 115 -21.29 -10.58 37.73
C SER A 115 -22.39 -10.54 36.66
N LYS A 116 -22.39 -9.54 35.77
CA LYS A 116 -23.35 -9.45 34.65
C LYS A 116 -23.09 -10.50 33.56
N LEU A 117 -21.87 -11.03 33.49
CA LEU A 117 -21.48 -12.04 32.50
C LEU A 117 -21.89 -13.46 32.92
N GLY A 118 -22.32 -13.67 34.17
CA GLY A 118 -22.74 -14.98 34.69
C GLY A 118 -21.60 -15.84 35.23
N ASP A 119 -21.73 -17.16 35.09
CA ASP A 119 -20.74 -18.12 35.55
C ASP A 119 -19.52 -18.12 34.61
N ASN A 120 -18.29 -18.10 35.15
CA ASN A 120 -17.02 -18.03 34.40
C ASN A 120 -16.89 -16.79 33.48
N PRO A 121 -16.93 -15.56 34.04
CA PRO A 121 -16.94 -14.33 33.25
C PRO A 121 -15.72 -14.17 32.32
N ALA A 122 -14.55 -14.72 32.71
CA ALA A 122 -13.33 -14.69 31.89
C ALA A 122 -13.40 -15.54 30.61
N GLU A 123 -14.26 -16.55 30.57
CA GLU A 123 -14.49 -17.37 29.37
C GLU A 123 -15.58 -16.76 28.47
N MET A 124 -16.46 -15.93 29.02
CA MET A 124 -17.61 -15.35 28.32
C MET A 124 -17.35 -13.94 27.76
N LEU A 125 -16.47 -13.17 28.39
CA LEU A 125 -16.14 -11.82 27.93
C LEU A 125 -15.25 -11.90 26.68
N ASP A 126 -15.79 -11.45 25.56
CA ASP A 126 -15.12 -11.48 24.27
C ASP A 126 -15.33 -10.14 23.55
N LEU A 127 -14.47 -9.16 23.79
CA LEU A 127 -14.52 -7.86 23.13
C LEU A 127 -13.69 -7.88 21.84
N SER A 128 -14.22 -7.23 20.81
CA SER A 128 -13.62 -7.09 19.49
C SER A 128 -12.42 -6.16 19.51
N GLU A 129 -11.27 -6.65 19.04
CA GLU A 129 -10.09 -5.81 18.79
C GLU A 129 -10.27 -4.89 17.57
N MET A 130 -11.29 -5.13 16.76
CA MET A 130 -11.50 -4.42 15.50
C MET A 130 -12.41 -3.21 15.63
N GLY A 131 -13.17 -3.12 16.72
CA GLY A 131 -14.14 -2.05 16.98
C GLY A 131 -13.58 -0.65 16.76
N SER A 132 -12.37 -0.39 17.25
CA SER A 132 -11.76 0.93 17.14
C SER A 132 -11.16 1.23 15.76
N LEU A 133 -10.75 0.20 14.99
CA LEU A 133 -10.23 0.38 13.62
C LEU A 133 -11.25 0.98 12.66
N TRP A 134 -12.53 0.76 12.92
CA TRP A 134 -13.61 1.36 12.15
C TRP A 134 -13.48 2.89 12.06
N TYR A 135 -12.94 3.53 13.10
CA TYR A 135 -12.79 4.99 13.16
C TYR A 135 -11.38 5.49 12.81
N PHE A 136 -10.36 4.61 12.85
CA PHE A 136 -8.99 4.94 12.43
C PHE A 136 -8.81 4.94 10.90
N GLY A 137 -9.61 4.14 10.19
CA GLY A 137 -9.66 4.17 8.74
C GLY A 137 -10.39 5.40 8.23
N SER A 138 -9.66 6.48 7.90
CA SER A 138 -10.20 7.54 7.04
C SER A 138 -10.84 6.90 5.81
N LYS A 139 -11.98 7.43 5.36
CA LYS A 139 -12.78 7.02 4.18
C LYS A 139 -12.00 6.71 2.87
N ASP A 140 -10.69 6.93 2.83
CA ASP A 140 -9.82 6.87 1.66
C ASP A 140 -8.73 5.78 1.73
N GLY A 141 -8.89 4.74 2.55
CA GLY A 141 -7.97 3.58 2.52
C GLY A 141 -6.51 3.93 2.89
N GLY A 142 -6.31 4.92 3.76
CA GLY A 142 -5.01 5.17 4.39
C GLY A 142 -4.55 3.91 5.12
N GLY A 143 -3.32 3.48 4.87
CA GLY A 143 -2.73 2.32 5.55
C GLY A 143 -2.82 2.45 7.07
N LEU A 144 -2.80 1.31 7.77
CA LEU A 144 -2.79 1.26 9.23
C LEU A 144 -1.77 2.28 9.75
N PRO A 145 -2.18 3.29 10.53
CA PRO A 145 -1.22 4.15 11.18
C PRO A 145 -0.32 3.27 12.05
N GLY A 146 0.99 3.42 11.91
CA GLY A 146 1.94 2.78 12.82
C GLY A 146 1.63 3.23 14.24
N TYR A 147 1.56 2.26 15.17
CA TYR A 147 1.40 2.42 16.62
C TYR A 147 0.69 3.72 17.07
N ILE A 148 -0.62 3.65 17.31
CA ILE A 148 -1.38 4.72 17.96
C ILE A 148 -1.68 4.28 19.41
N PRO A 149 -1.04 4.86 20.43
CA PRO A 149 -1.33 4.54 21.83
C PRO A 149 -2.59 5.23 22.39
N LEU A 150 -3.38 5.98 21.58
CA LEU A 150 -4.44 6.88 22.05
C LEU A 150 -5.83 6.46 21.53
N ASN A 151 -6.43 5.44 22.14
CA ASN A 151 -7.82 5.02 21.89
C ASN A 151 -8.76 5.36 23.07
N ASP A 152 -8.24 5.99 24.11
CA ASP A 152 -9.00 6.53 25.23
C ASP A 152 -10.01 7.60 24.78
N THR A 153 -9.69 8.37 23.73
CA THR A 153 -10.61 9.37 23.18
C THR A 153 -11.81 8.75 22.48
N LEU A 154 -11.64 7.60 21.80
CA LEU A 154 -12.74 6.84 21.20
C LEU A 154 -13.62 6.17 22.28
N LEU A 155 -12.99 5.52 23.27
CA LEU A 155 -13.71 4.91 24.39
C LEU A 155 -14.48 5.95 25.23
N SER A 156 -13.90 7.13 25.48
CA SER A 156 -14.60 8.26 26.12
C SER A 156 -15.64 8.92 25.19
N SER A 157 -15.56 8.72 23.88
CA SER A 157 -16.64 9.08 22.95
C SER A 157 -17.78 8.06 22.92
N GLY A 158 -17.67 6.97 23.70
CA GLY A 158 -18.67 5.91 23.77
C GLY A 158 -18.55 4.88 22.64
N LEU A 159 -17.38 4.75 22.02
CA LEU A 159 -17.11 3.90 20.88
C LEU A 159 -15.99 2.91 21.23
N GLY A 160 -15.89 1.76 20.53
CA GLY A 160 -14.72 0.87 20.64
C GLY A 160 -14.91 -0.40 21.47
N ALA A 161 -15.77 -0.40 22.49
CA ALA A 161 -16.04 -1.57 23.33
C ALA A 161 -17.22 -2.41 22.78
N TYR A 162 -16.98 -3.14 21.69
CA TYR A 162 -17.96 -4.00 21.03
C TYR A 162 -17.70 -5.49 21.33
N PRO A 163 -18.72 -6.34 21.43
CA PRO A 163 -18.55 -7.78 21.42
C PRO A 163 -17.92 -8.29 20.12
N GLU A 164 -17.01 -9.26 20.22
CA GLU A 164 -16.40 -9.97 19.10
C GLU A 164 -17.44 -10.67 18.22
N SER A 165 -18.56 -11.12 18.81
CA SER A 165 -19.68 -11.70 18.06
C SER A 165 -20.36 -10.72 17.10
N LEU A 166 -20.26 -9.41 17.35
CA LEU A 166 -20.85 -8.37 16.49
C LEU A 166 -19.85 -7.81 15.49
N LEU A 167 -18.57 -7.74 15.86
CA LEU A 167 -17.49 -7.25 15.01
C LEU A 167 -16.29 -8.23 15.02
N PRO A 168 -16.39 -9.39 14.37
CA PRO A 168 -15.34 -10.41 14.47
C PRO A 168 -13.99 -9.94 13.92
N ASN A 169 -12.90 -10.31 14.57
CA ASN A 169 -11.53 -10.11 14.11
C ASN A 169 -11.30 -10.73 12.71
N SER A 170 -12.01 -11.82 12.37
CA SER A 170 -11.96 -12.42 11.02
C SER A 170 -12.49 -11.50 9.90
N ASP A 171 -13.19 -10.42 10.26
CA ASP A 171 -13.74 -9.43 9.32
C ASP A 171 -12.86 -8.20 9.14
N PHE A 172 -11.61 -8.26 9.63
CA PHE A 172 -10.60 -7.23 9.37
C PHE A 172 -10.56 -6.82 7.88
N GLY A 173 -10.85 -5.55 7.62
CA GLY A 173 -10.85 -4.96 6.27
C GLY A 173 -12.09 -5.21 5.41
N LYS A 174 -13.19 -5.78 5.95
CA LYS A 174 -14.46 -6.02 5.23
C LYS A 174 -15.53 -4.93 5.40
N GLY A 175 -15.22 -3.86 6.14
CA GLY A 175 -16.16 -2.81 6.55
C GLY A 175 -17.19 -3.29 7.58
N TYR A 176 -17.71 -2.38 8.41
CA TYR A 176 -18.57 -2.73 9.56
C TYR A 176 -20.01 -2.22 9.40
N PRO A 177 -21.02 -2.88 9.99
CA PRO A 177 -22.42 -2.50 9.82
C PRO A 177 -22.74 -1.18 10.50
N GLU A 178 -23.19 -0.18 9.74
CA GLU A 178 -23.48 1.17 10.24
C GLU A 178 -24.45 1.21 11.42
N ALA A 179 -25.41 0.29 11.46
CA ALA A 179 -26.36 0.14 12.55
C ALA A 179 -25.69 -0.05 13.93
N LEU A 180 -24.50 -0.65 13.97
CA LEU A 180 -23.77 -0.93 15.20
C LEU A 180 -22.86 0.21 15.66
N ARG A 181 -22.80 1.33 14.91
CA ARG A 181 -21.84 2.42 15.14
C ARG A 181 -21.84 2.91 16.60
N PHE A 182 -23.02 3.08 17.19
CA PHE A 182 -23.19 3.64 18.53
C PHE A 182 -23.48 2.59 19.61
N TYR A 183 -23.39 1.30 19.27
CA TYR A 183 -23.55 0.21 20.23
C TYR A 183 -22.37 0.18 21.22
N SER A 184 -22.65 -0.07 22.50
CA SER A 184 -21.61 -0.21 23.51
C SER A 184 -22.14 -0.85 24.80
N ASP A 185 -21.49 -1.93 25.25
CA ASP A 185 -21.85 -2.61 26.52
C ASP A 185 -21.12 -2.02 27.74
N TYR A 186 -19.99 -1.36 27.50
CA TYR A 186 -19.11 -0.81 28.53
C TYR A 186 -18.61 0.57 28.13
N ARG A 187 -18.45 1.45 29.12
CA ARG A 187 -17.93 2.82 28.92
C ARG A 187 -16.60 3.00 29.63
N LEU A 188 -15.78 3.91 29.12
CA LEU A 188 -14.60 4.36 29.85
C LEU A 188 -15.02 5.10 31.11
N LYS A 189 -14.35 4.82 32.22
CA LYS A 189 -14.36 5.66 33.43
C LYS A 189 -13.06 6.45 33.51
N ASP A 190 -11.92 5.75 33.50
CA ASP A 190 -10.59 6.37 33.56
C ASP A 190 -9.61 5.64 32.63
N PHE A 191 -8.73 6.39 31.99
CA PHE A 191 -7.54 5.92 31.30
C PHE A 191 -6.33 6.62 31.89
N ASN A 192 -5.38 5.85 32.42
CA ASN A 192 -4.18 6.38 33.06
C ASN A 192 -2.92 5.95 32.33
N ARG A 193 -2.05 6.91 32.03
CA ARG A 193 -0.67 6.69 31.66
C ARG A 193 0.19 6.72 32.92
N LEU A 194 0.75 5.56 33.25
CA LEU A 194 1.48 5.32 34.48
C LEU A 194 2.97 5.63 34.27
N PRO A 195 3.66 6.16 35.29
CA PRO A 195 5.11 6.19 35.30
C PRO A 195 5.66 4.76 35.34
N GLU A 196 6.92 4.60 34.93
CA GLU A 196 7.68 3.33 35.05
C GLU A 196 8.07 3.09 36.51
N ASP A 197 7.08 2.88 37.38
CA ASP A 197 7.24 2.51 38.78
C ASP A 197 6.69 1.11 39.03
N LYS A 198 7.57 0.20 39.46
CA LYS A 198 7.23 -1.22 39.63
C LYS A 198 6.16 -1.45 40.70
N ALA A 199 6.24 -0.74 41.82
CA ALA A 199 5.30 -0.90 42.93
C ALA A 199 3.90 -0.42 42.53
N LEU A 200 3.83 0.70 41.83
CA LEU A 200 2.61 1.25 41.28
C LEU A 200 2.02 0.32 40.22
N ILE A 201 2.81 -0.16 39.27
CA ILE A 201 2.33 -1.11 38.24
C ILE A 201 1.75 -2.37 38.91
N LYS A 202 2.43 -2.95 39.90
CA LYS A 202 1.93 -4.09 40.68
C LYS A 202 0.61 -3.78 41.38
N LYS A 203 0.52 -2.62 42.03
CA LYS A 203 -0.70 -2.17 42.71
C LYS A 203 -1.85 -1.98 41.72
N THR A 204 -1.60 -1.34 40.58
CA THR A 204 -2.60 -1.16 39.51
C THR A 204 -3.09 -2.49 38.96
N ILE A 205 -2.19 -3.47 38.78
CA ILE A 205 -2.58 -4.84 38.38
C ILE A 205 -3.57 -5.45 39.38
N MET A 206 -3.30 -5.29 40.68
CA MET A 206 -4.21 -5.80 41.73
C MET A 206 -5.54 -5.05 41.76
N ASP A 207 -5.52 -3.73 41.60
CA ASP A 207 -6.70 -2.87 41.83
C ASP A 207 -7.61 -2.80 40.60
N THR A 208 -7.03 -2.61 39.41
CA THR A 208 -7.78 -2.32 38.17
C THR A 208 -7.59 -3.36 37.06
N GLY A 209 -6.71 -4.35 37.25
CA GLY A 209 -6.46 -5.40 36.25
C GLY A 209 -5.26 -5.10 35.35
N ALA A 210 -5.15 -5.82 34.24
CA ALA A 210 -3.95 -5.88 33.42
C ALA A 210 -3.48 -4.51 32.90
N VAL A 211 -2.17 -4.28 32.95
CA VAL A 211 -1.52 -3.03 32.54
C VAL A 211 -0.85 -3.24 31.18
N ILE A 212 -1.13 -2.38 30.21
CA ILE A 212 -0.47 -2.42 28.89
C ILE A 212 1.00 -2.04 29.06
N ALA A 213 1.87 -2.68 28.31
CA ALA A 213 3.27 -2.28 28.21
C ALA A 213 3.83 -2.60 26.82
N CYS A 214 4.77 -1.78 26.35
CA CYS A 214 5.40 -1.94 25.04
C CYS A 214 6.87 -2.29 25.18
N TYR A 215 7.37 -3.14 24.28
CA TYR A 215 8.77 -3.54 24.27
C TYR A 215 9.26 -3.78 22.84
N TRP A 216 10.59 -3.82 22.67
CA TRP A 216 11.20 -4.10 21.36
C TRP A 216 11.22 -5.62 21.13
N ASN A 217 10.54 -6.08 20.08
CA ASN A 217 10.54 -7.49 19.70
C ASN A 217 11.67 -7.80 18.71
N PHE A 218 12.41 -8.89 18.95
CA PHE A 218 13.62 -9.25 18.19
C PHE A 218 13.41 -10.53 17.37
N HIS A 219 13.09 -10.39 16.07
CA HIS A 219 12.82 -11.51 15.15
C HIS A 219 13.98 -12.51 14.96
N LYS A 220 15.22 -12.16 15.33
CA LYS A 220 16.41 -13.02 15.09
C LYS A 220 16.94 -13.77 16.31
N CYS A 221 16.33 -13.60 17.50
CA CYS A 221 16.75 -14.29 18.72
C CYS A 221 15.57 -14.93 19.47
N TYR A 222 14.79 -15.77 18.78
CA TYR A 222 13.82 -16.65 19.44
C TYR A 222 14.56 -17.69 20.28
N TYR A 223 14.70 -17.42 21.58
CA TYR A 223 14.83 -18.47 22.57
C TYR A 223 13.48 -18.61 23.27
N GLU A 224 12.53 -19.25 22.60
CA GLU A 224 11.27 -19.67 23.20
C GLU A 224 11.51 -21.04 23.85
N SER A 225 11.70 -21.06 25.16
CA SER A 225 11.58 -22.30 25.94
C SER A 225 10.49 -22.11 26.98
N ASN A 226 9.39 -22.85 26.88
CA ASN A 226 8.36 -22.97 27.91
C ASN A 226 7.79 -21.62 28.43
N GLY A 227 7.45 -20.68 27.54
CA GLY A 227 6.82 -19.42 27.94
C GLY A 227 7.77 -18.44 28.64
N ILE A 228 9.04 -18.38 28.25
CA ILE A 228 10.02 -17.42 28.74
C ILE A 228 10.55 -16.61 27.55
N MET A 229 10.44 -15.28 27.62
CA MET A 229 10.93 -14.39 26.58
C MET A 229 12.28 -13.79 26.96
N THR A 230 13.14 -13.63 25.94
CA THR A 230 14.48 -13.09 26.11
C THR A 230 14.43 -11.58 26.35
N TYR A 231 15.18 -11.07 27.33
CA TYR A 231 15.32 -9.62 27.59
C TYR A 231 16.56 -9.03 26.89
N SER A 232 16.60 -7.71 26.69
CA SER A 232 17.76 -6.96 26.17
C SER A 232 18.11 -5.80 27.11
N ASP A 233 19.39 -5.72 27.50
CA ASP A 233 19.97 -4.76 28.47
C ASP A 233 20.48 -3.45 27.79
N ASP A 234 19.79 -3.00 26.73
CA ASP A 234 20.15 -1.87 25.84
C ASP A 234 21.39 -2.02 24.90
N ASN A 235 21.21 -1.51 23.67
CA ASN A 235 22.24 -1.10 22.69
C ASN A 235 23.06 -2.11 21.87
N TYR A 236 22.66 -3.38 21.68
CA TYR A 236 23.47 -4.23 20.78
C TYR A 236 22.74 -5.32 20.00
N TYR A 237 22.02 -4.97 18.92
CA TYR A 237 21.88 -5.84 17.74
C TYR A 237 21.75 -5.01 16.44
N ASP A 238 22.54 -5.36 15.42
CA ASP A 238 22.45 -4.80 14.06
C ASP A 238 21.36 -5.61 13.31
N GLY A 239 20.10 -5.14 13.32
CA GLY A 239 18.96 -5.83 12.72
C GLY A 239 17.66 -5.04 12.76
N ASP A 240 16.66 -5.47 11.99
CA ASP A 240 15.33 -4.83 11.93
C ASP A 240 14.58 -4.95 13.27
N TYR A 241 14.14 -3.82 13.82
CA TYR A 241 13.38 -3.72 15.07
C TYR A 241 11.90 -3.53 14.77
N GLU A 242 11.02 -4.24 15.50
CA GLU A 242 9.58 -3.96 15.51
C GLU A 242 9.11 -3.75 16.96
N GLY A 243 8.44 -2.63 17.22
CA GLY A 243 7.78 -2.39 18.51
C GLY A 243 6.58 -3.30 18.66
N HIS A 244 6.38 -3.86 19.86
CA HIS A 244 5.27 -4.78 20.15
C HIS A 244 4.61 -4.43 21.48
N ALA A 245 3.27 -4.46 21.51
CA ALA A 245 2.46 -4.18 22.69
C ALA A 245 1.93 -5.48 23.31
N ILE A 246 1.97 -5.58 24.64
CA ILE A 246 1.45 -6.67 25.45
C ILE A 246 0.69 -6.13 26.66
N VAL A 247 0.05 -7.02 27.44
CA VAL A 247 -0.41 -6.65 28.79
C VAL A 247 0.32 -7.46 29.86
N ILE A 248 0.71 -6.79 30.93
CA ILE A 248 1.23 -7.37 32.15
C ILE A 248 0.04 -7.78 33.02
N VAL A 249 -0.03 -9.06 33.35
CA VAL A 249 -1.15 -9.70 34.06
C VAL A 249 -0.75 -10.25 35.43
N GLY A 250 0.51 -10.08 35.82
CA GLY A 250 1.03 -10.63 37.06
C GLY A 250 2.54 -10.49 37.16
N TRP A 251 3.10 -11.03 38.23
CA TRP A 251 4.52 -11.04 38.50
C TRP A 251 4.94 -12.12 39.47
N ASP A 252 6.25 -12.38 39.52
CA ASP A 252 6.91 -13.20 40.52
C ASP A 252 8.29 -12.62 40.82
N ASP A 253 8.47 -12.02 42.00
CA ASP A 253 9.72 -11.40 42.46
C ASP A 253 10.86 -12.41 42.64
N SER A 254 10.50 -13.68 42.86
CA SER A 254 11.45 -14.79 43.01
C SER A 254 11.68 -15.56 41.71
N PHE A 255 11.14 -15.08 40.58
CA PHE A 255 11.29 -15.77 39.30
C PHE A 255 12.76 -15.84 38.91
N SER A 256 13.32 -17.04 38.97
CA SER A 256 14.77 -17.22 38.84
C SER A 256 15.26 -16.72 37.49
N ARG A 257 16.29 -15.86 37.51
CA ARG A 257 17.00 -15.41 36.32
C ARG A 257 17.63 -16.56 35.51
N ASP A 258 17.81 -17.73 36.13
CA ASP A 258 18.33 -18.93 35.46
C ASP A 258 17.34 -19.56 34.47
N ASN A 259 16.06 -19.15 34.52
CA ASN A 259 15.05 -19.56 33.55
C ASN A 259 15.30 -18.94 32.16
N PHE A 260 15.93 -17.75 32.09
CA PHE A 260 16.15 -17.03 30.85
C PHE A 260 17.34 -17.57 30.05
N TYR A 261 17.36 -17.26 28.75
CA TYR A 261 18.40 -17.71 27.84
C TYR A 261 19.80 -17.35 28.36
N PRO A 262 20.75 -18.30 28.48
CA PRO A 262 22.04 -18.03 29.14
C PRO A 262 22.88 -16.88 28.55
N LYS A 263 22.69 -16.52 27.27
CA LYS A 263 23.41 -15.38 26.64
C LYS A 263 22.76 -14.02 26.90
N SER A 264 21.52 -14.03 27.36
CA SER A 264 20.70 -12.88 27.68
C SER A 264 20.05 -13.18 29.03
N LYS A 265 20.89 -13.37 30.05
CA LYS A 265 20.49 -13.75 31.41
C LYS A 265 20.39 -12.51 32.32
N PRO A 266 19.22 -12.24 32.94
CA PRO A 266 18.99 -11.04 33.73
C PRO A 266 20.01 -10.85 34.84
N ARG A 267 20.20 -9.59 35.24
CA ARG A 267 21.03 -9.22 36.39
C ARG A 267 20.39 -9.75 37.67
N ASN A 268 19.07 -9.59 37.81
CA ASN A 268 18.32 -9.94 39.01
C ASN A 268 17.25 -11.01 38.75
N ASP A 269 16.84 -11.71 39.81
CA ASP A 269 15.60 -12.49 39.80
C ASP A 269 14.41 -11.51 39.72
N GLY A 270 13.26 -12.02 39.26
CA GLY A 270 12.04 -11.24 39.13
C GLY A 270 11.59 -11.08 37.69
N ALA A 271 10.30 -11.33 37.45
CA ALA A 271 9.71 -11.24 36.13
C ALA A 271 8.24 -10.81 36.17
N TRP A 272 7.84 -10.10 35.12
CA TRP A 272 6.46 -9.87 34.72
C TRP A 272 5.89 -11.12 34.05
N LEU A 273 4.64 -11.45 34.35
CA LEU A 273 3.83 -12.36 33.56
C LEU A 273 3.03 -11.53 32.55
N CYS A 274 3.20 -11.84 31.27
CA CYS A 274 2.61 -11.08 30.17
C CYS A 274 1.68 -11.95 29.33
N LYS A 275 0.57 -11.37 28.87
CA LYS A 275 -0.32 -11.95 27.85
C LYS A 275 0.04 -11.35 26.48
N ASN A 276 0.21 -12.22 25.48
CA ASN A 276 0.52 -11.84 24.11
C ASN A 276 -0.72 -11.94 23.19
N SER A 277 -0.55 -11.50 21.94
CA SER A 277 -1.56 -11.48 20.88
C SER A 277 -1.22 -12.43 19.72
N TRP A 278 -0.49 -13.53 19.97
CA TRP A 278 -0.11 -14.54 18.97
C TRP A 278 -0.88 -15.85 19.11
N GLY A 279 -2.04 -15.80 19.77
CA GLY A 279 -2.88 -16.95 20.05
C GLY A 279 -2.37 -17.84 21.18
N SER A 280 -3.20 -18.79 21.59
CA SER A 280 -2.90 -19.73 22.68
C SER A 280 -1.79 -20.72 22.36
N GLY A 281 -1.42 -20.89 21.08
CA GLY A 281 -0.32 -21.78 20.68
C GLY A 281 1.07 -21.26 21.05
N PHE A 282 1.20 -19.99 21.42
CA PHE A 282 2.46 -19.35 21.79
C PHE A 282 2.76 -19.49 23.29
N GLY A 283 4.01 -19.72 23.68
CA GLY A 283 4.42 -19.71 25.08
C GLY A 283 3.66 -20.72 25.96
N ASN A 284 3.04 -20.21 27.03
CA ASN A 284 2.20 -20.97 27.97
C ASN A 284 0.74 -20.51 27.83
N ASP A 285 0.03 -21.05 26.82
CA ASP A 285 -1.34 -20.66 26.45
C ASP A 285 -1.50 -19.19 26.04
N GLY A 286 -0.48 -18.66 25.34
CA GLY A 286 -0.37 -17.27 24.89
C GLY A 286 0.26 -16.33 25.92
N PHE A 287 0.70 -16.86 27.07
CA PHE A 287 1.37 -16.10 28.13
C PHE A 287 2.87 -16.39 28.17
N PHE A 288 3.65 -15.44 28.68
CA PHE A 288 5.09 -15.60 28.86
C PHE A 288 5.63 -14.78 30.03
N TRP A 289 6.79 -15.19 30.54
CA TRP A 289 7.56 -14.46 31.54
C TRP A 289 8.58 -13.53 30.88
N MET A 290 8.61 -12.28 31.33
CA MET A 290 9.52 -11.24 30.89
C MET A 290 10.26 -10.68 32.10
N SER A 291 11.59 -10.60 32.05
CA SER A 291 12.37 -10.10 33.19
C SER A 291 12.01 -8.64 33.52
N TYR A 292 12.12 -8.27 34.80
CA TYR A 292 12.10 -6.87 35.21
C TYR A 292 13.24 -6.03 34.62
N ASP A 293 14.33 -6.67 34.17
CA ASP A 293 15.46 -6.00 33.55
C ASP A 293 15.22 -5.72 32.04
N SER A 294 14.06 -6.09 31.49
CA SER A 294 13.67 -5.76 30.11
C SER A 294 13.39 -4.26 29.93
N ALA A 295 13.89 -3.67 28.84
CA ALA A 295 13.49 -2.34 28.41
C ALA A 295 12.03 -2.34 27.93
N VAL A 296 11.12 -1.89 28.80
CA VAL A 296 9.68 -1.80 28.57
C VAL A 296 9.27 -0.34 28.77
N TRP A 297 8.38 0.18 27.94
CA TRP A 297 7.89 1.56 28.02
C TRP A 297 6.39 1.63 27.78
N ASP A 298 5.80 2.81 28.01
CA ASP A 298 4.39 3.11 27.77
C ASP A 298 3.42 2.22 28.56
N PHE A 299 3.32 2.50 29.87
CA PHE A 299 2.44 1.77 30.78
C PHE A 299 1.06 2.43 30.84
N HIS A 300 0.01 1.69 30.46
CA HIS A 300 -1.36 2.21 30.47
C HIS A 300 -2.31 1.29 31.24
N SER A 301 -3.30 1.87 31.90
CA SER A 301 -4.38 1.13 32.56
C SER A 301 -5.74 1.72 32.25
N TYR A 302 -6.74 0.84 32.15
CA TYR A 302 -8.13 1.21 31.95
C TYR A 302 -8.97 0.91 33.19
N LYS A 303 -9.92 1.80 33.47
CA LYS A 303 -11.05 1.57 34.36
C LYS A 303 -12.33 1.69 33.54
N MET A 304 -13.06 0.59 33.42
CA MET A 304 -14.34 0.57 32.71
C MET A 304 -15.51 0.78 33.68
N GLN A 305 -16.66 1.16 33.15
CA GLN A 305 -17.93 1.24 33.89
C GLN A 305 -19.08 0.69 33.02
N SER A 306 -20.24 0.47 33.66
CA SER A 306 -21.45 -0.02 32.98
C SER A 306 -21.93 0.95 31.89
N ALA A 307 -22.42 0.45 30.74
CA ALA A 307 -23.13 1.27 29.75
C ALA A 307 -24.23 2.14 30.35
N GLU A 308 -24.89 1.64 31.38
CA GLU A 308 -25.95 2.33 32.13
C GLU A 308 -25.50 3.47 33.07
N ALA A 309 -24.21 3.83 33.08
CA ALA A 309 -23.72 4.95 33.88
C ALA A 309 -24.27 6.30 33.41
N TYR A 310 -24.61 6.40 32.12
CA TYR A 310 -25.22 7.57 31.49
C TYR A 310 -25.95 7.14 30.20
N ASP A 311 -26.90 7.95 29.76
CA ASP A 311 -27.67 7.69 28.53
C ASP A 311 -27.08 8.39 27.30
N ASN A 312 -26.53 9.60 27.49
CA ASN A 312 -26.11 10.48 26.41
C ASN A 312 -24.69 11.01 26.63
N ILE A 313 -24.02 11.33 25.53
CA ILE A 313 -22.70 11.99 25.52
C ILE A 313 -22.80 13.28 24.69
N TYR A 314 -22.56 14.42 25.32
CA TYR A 314 -22.35 15.69 24.63
C TYR A 314 -20.86 15.91 24.41
N GLN A 315 -20.47 16.02 23.14
CA GLN A 315 -19.08 16.14 22.72
C GLN A 315 -18.99 16.84 21.36
N TYR A 316 -17.85 17.49 21.11
CA TYR A 316 -17.53 18.13 19.82
C TYR A 316 -16.34 17.50 19.12
N GLU A 317 -15.64 16.61 19.81
CA GLU A 317 -14.46 15.93 19.31
C GLU A 317 -14.55 14.43 19.62
N ILE A 318 -14.05 13.64 18.69
CA ILE A 318 -13.78 12.20 18.85
C ILE A 318 -12.27 11.95 18.78
N TRP A 319 -11.55 12.89 18.16
CA TRP A 319 -10.13 12.84 17.92
C TRP A 319 -9.48 14.20 18.25
N PRO A 320 -8.48 14.24 19.12
CA PRO A 320 -7.71 15.45 19.35
C PRO A 320 -6.72 15.67 18.20
N VAL A 321 -6.66 16.90 17.69
CA VAL A 321 -5.53 17.36 16.89
C VAL A 321 -4.78 18.32 17.79
N ASP A 322 -3.56 17.98 18.22
CA ASP A 322 -2.84 18.77 19.21
C ASP A 322 -2.53 20.19 18.70
N VAL A 323 -3.41 21.13 19.08
CA VAL A 323 -3.12 22.56 19.09
C VAL A 323 -2.84 22.92 20.54
N GLY A 324 -1.59 22.75 20.96
CA GLY A 324 -1.16 23.07 22.31
C GLY A 324 -1.37 24.55 22.61
N CYS A 325 -2.24 24.85 23.58
CA CYS A 325 -2.48 26.21 24.05
C CYS A 325 -2.44 26.27 25.59
N SER A 326 -2.08 27.45 26.10
CA SER A 326 -1.96 27.70 27.53
C SER A 326 -3.06 28.64 27.97
N ALA A 327 -4.05 28.14 28.70
CA ALA A 327 -5.09 28.93 29.34
C ALA A 327 -5.33 28.43 30.76
N LYS A 328 -5.72 29.35 31.66
CA LYS A 328 -6.06 29.01 33.06
C LYS A 328 -7.43 28.37 33.22
N SER A 329 -8.33 28.64 32.27
CA SER A 329 -9.70 28.14 32.26
C SER A 329 -10.16 27.95 30.83
N VAL A 330 -10.91 26.89 30.60
CA VAL A 330 -11.51 26.54 29.30
C VAL A 330 -12.96 26.13 29.47
N ALA A 331 -13.76 26.27 28.42
CA ALA A 331 -15.15 25.87 28.47
C ALA A 331 -15.69 25.35 27.14
N ASN A 332 -16.61 24.39 27.23
CA ASN A 332 -17.50 24.01 26.14
C ASN A 332 -18.94 24.38 26.49
N VAL A 333 -19.72 24.77 25.48
CA VAL A 333 -21.16 25.07 25.60
C VAL A 333 -21.95 24.06 24.80
N PHE A 334 -22.89 23.39 25.45
CA PHE A 334 -23.77 22.38 24.87
C PHE A 334 -25.23 22.84 24.87
N THR A 335 -26.10 22.13 24.15
CA THR A 335 -27.55 22.35 24.14
C THR A 335 -28.23 21.03 24.49
N ALA A 336 -28.99 20.99 25.58
CA ALA A 336 -29.64 19.76 26.05
C ALA A 336 -30.77 19.35 25.11
N GLU A 337 -30.84 18.06 24.76
CA GLU A 337 -31.86 17.52 23.84
C GLU A 337 -33.15 17.13 24.58
N SER A 338 -33.04 16.67 25.83
CA SER A 338 -34.16 16.34 26.71
C SER A 338 -33.92 16.87 28.12
N ASP A 339 -34.90 16.67 29.01
CA ASP A 339 -34.72 16.93 30.43
C ASP A 339 -33.74 15.88 31.00
N GLN A 340 -32.64 16.32 31.59
CA GLN A 340 -31.49 15.46 31.90
C GLN A 340 -30.78 15.88 33.18
N GLU A 341 -30.14 14.90 33.82
CA GLU A 341 -29.17 15.10 34.89
C GLU A 341 -27.76 14.93 34.33
N ILE A 342 -26.84 15.83 34.67
CA ILE A 342 -25.43 15.74 34.27
C ILE A 342 -24.71 14.87 35.30
N ASN A 343 -24.33 13.65 34.91
CA ASN A 343 -23.76 12.65 35.81
C ASN A 343 -22.24 12.73 35.91
N GLN A 344 -21.55 12.94 34.78
CA GLN A 344 -20.09 12.97 34.74
C GLN A 344 -19.57 14.01 33.76
N ILE A 345 -18.43 14.62 34.08
CA ILE A 345 -17.64 15.42 33.14
C ILE A 345 -16.38 14.65 32.80
N CYS A 346 -16.17 14.37 31.51
CA CYS A 346 -14.96 13.70 31.06
C CYS A 346 -13.97 14.68 30.45
N LEU A 347 -12.73 14.62 30.92
CA LEU A 347 -11.65 15.57 30.66
C LEU A 347 -10.35 14.83 30.40
N TYR A 348 -9.43 15.46 29.65
CA TYR A 348 -8.05 15.02 29.53
C TYR A 348 -7.14 15.83 30.47
N THR A 349 -6.17 15.18 31.10
CA THR A 349 -5.18 15.81 31.99
C THR A 349 -3.76 15.48 31.54
N ASP A 350 -2.86 16.48 31.57
CA ASP A 350 -1.45 16.37 31.18
C ASP A 350 -0.58 16.08 32.42
N GLY A 351 -0.90 14.99 33.13
CA GLY A 351 -0.30 14.59 34.41
C GLY A 351 -1.24 14.79 35.60
N ALA A 352 -0.70 14.64 36.81
CA ALA A 352 -1.47 14.87 38.03
C ALA A 352 -2.01 16.32 38.07
N ALA A 353 -3.29 16.47 38.40
CA ALA A 353 -3.98 17.75 38.33
C ALA A 353 -5.02 17.89 39.45
N ASP A 354 -4.99 19.05 40.12
CA ASP A 354 -6.13 19.56 40.89
C ASP A 354 -7.09 20.25 39.90
N ILE A 355 -8.33 19.80 39.89
CA ILE A 355 -9.34 20.15 38.88
C ILE A 355 -10.49 20.86 39.60
N ASN A 356 -10.90 22.02 39.09
CA ASN A 356 -12.15 22.64 39.50
C ASN A 356 -13.10 22.71 38.31
N ILE A 357 -14.35 22.28 38.51
CA ILE A 357 -15.39 22.21 37.49
C ILE A 357 -16.54 23.11 37.89
N GLN A 358 -16.94 24.00 36.98
CA GLN A 358 -18.14 24.82 37.14
C GLN A 358 -19.11 24.58 35.98
N ILE A 359 -20.39 24.44 36.30
CA ILE A 359 -21.44 24.18 35.32
C ILE A 359 -22.45 25.31 35.37
N PHE A 360 -22.72 25.97 34.24
CA PHE A 360 -23.72 27.03 34.16
C PHE A 360 -24.85 26.68 33.21
N LYS A 361 -26.09 27.03 33.57
CA LYS A 361 -27.20 27.18 32.62
C LYS A 361 -27.17 28.60 32.04
N LEU A 362 -26.99 28.73 30.74
CA LEU A 362 -26.77 30.01 30.07
C LEU A 362 -28.06 30.76 29.77
N ASN A 363 -27.97 32.09 29.79
CA ASN A 363 -29.05 32.98 29.38
C ASN A 363 -29.27 32.96 27.86
N GLU A 364 -30.48 33.32 27.41
CA GLU A 364 -30.74 33.53 25.98
C GLU A 364 -29.86 34.68 25.44
N GLY A 365 -29.11 34.42 24.37
CA GLY A 365 -28.18 35.39 23.78
C GLY A 365 -26.87 35.59 24.55
N TYR A 366 -26.44 34.61 25.35
CA TYR A 366 -25.19 34.64 26.10
C TYR A 366 -24.00 35.11 25.26
N THR A 367 -23.10 35.86 25.89
CA THR A 367 -21.85 36.34 25.27
C THR A 367 -20.58 35.75 25.88
N SER A 368 -20.73 35.00 26.98
CA SER A 368 -19.65 34.37 27.74
C SER A 368 -20.13 33.00 28.26
N PRO A 369 -19.24 32.01 28.41
CA PRO A 369 -19.59 30.72 29.02
C PRO A 369 -19.97 30.83 30.51
N THR A 370 -19.83 31.98 31.15
CA THR A 370 -20.28 32.23 32.53
C THR A 370 -21.56 33.08 32.61
N ASP A 371 -22.16 33.44 31.48
CA ASP A 371 -23.34 34.32 31.42
C ASP A 371 -24.63 33.51 31.65
N GLY A 372 -24.85 33.15 32.92
CA GLY A 372 -25.94 32.25 33.29
C GLY A 372 -26.06 32.00 34.79
N GLN A 373 -26.91 31.05 35.15
CA GLN A 373 -27.05 30.52 36.50
C GLN A 373 -26.02 29.42 36.73
N LEU A 374 -25.19 29.56 37.77
CA LEU A 374 -24.32 28.48 38.26
C LEU A 374 -25.18 27.33 38.80
N LEU A 375 -25.01 26.14 38.25
CA LEU A 375 -25.67 24.90 38.66
C LEU A 375 -24.80 24.08 39.62
N ALA A 376 -23.49 24.02 39.38
CA ALA A 376 -22.53 23.29 40.20
C ALA A 376 -21.16 23.95 40.19
N ASP A 377 -20.42 23.85 41.29
CA ASP A 377 -19.02 24.25 41.47
C ASP A 377 -18.38 23.28 42.46
N PHE A 378 -17.42 22.48 41.99
CA PHE A 378 -16.82 21.43 42.78
C PHE A 378 -15.38 21.13 42.34
N ASP A 379 -14.61 20.64 43.30
CA ASP A 379 -13.22 20.25 43.10
C ASP A 379 -13.11 18.73 42.92
N ALA A 380 -12.12 18.32 42.12
CA ALA A 380 -11.73 16.95 41.84
C ALA A 380 -10.22 16.87 41.66
N SER A 381 -9.69 15.66 41.55
CA SER A 381 -8.27 15.44 41.29
C SER A 381 -8.08 14.26 40.34
N ALA A 382 -7.05 14.36 39.50
CA ALA A 382 -6.53 13.25 38.72
C ALA A 382 -5.08 12.99 39.13
N ASP A 383 -4.74 11.73 39.37
CA ASP A 383 -3.39 11.35 39.84
C ASP A 383 -2.42 11.11 38.67
N PHE A 384 -2.94 10.88 37.46
CA PHE A 384 -2.15 10.48 36.29
C PHE A 384 -2.57 11.25 35.04
N MET A 385 -1.65 11.31 34.07
CA MET A 385 -1.97 11.78 32.73
C MET A 385 -2.96 10.83 32.06
N GLY A 386 -3.94 11.39 31.33
CA GLY A 386 -4.92 10.61 30.58
C GLY A 386 -6.33 11.18 30.66
N THR A 387 -7.31 10.34 30.34
CA THR A 387 -8.73 10.70 30.25
C THR A 387 -9.47 10.25 31.50
N HIS A 388 -10.15 11.18 32.18
CA HIS A 388 -10.82 10.95 33.46
C HIS A 388 -12.26 11.44 33.40
N CYS A 389 -13.20 10.56 33.71
CA CYS A 389 -14.62 10.90 33.72
C CYS A 389 -15.10 11.09 35.17
N ILE A 390 -15.10 12.34 35.61
CA ILE A 390 -15.31 12.78 36.99
C ILE A 390 -16.79 12.84 37.31
N ASP A 391 -17.21 12.25 38.43
CA ASP A 391 -18.60 12.28 38.89
C ASP A 391 -19.02 13.69 39.32
N CYS A 392 -20.16 14.15 38.82
CA CYS A 392 -20.81 15.38 39.26
C CYS A 392 -21.52 15.17 40.60
N PRO A 393 -21.70 16.24 41.40
CA PRO A 393 -22.63 16.21 42.53
C PRO A 393 -24.05 15.85 42.07
N ASP A 394 -24.79 15.12 42.90
CA ASP A 394 -26.19 14.80 42.62
C ASP A 394 -27.04 16.08 42.43
N GLY A 395 -27.97 16.05 41.48
CA GLY A 395 -28.98 17.11 41.31
C GLY A 395 -28.61 18.25 40.35
N VAL A 396 -27.67 18.04 39.43
CA VAL A 396 -27.32 19.00 38.38
C VAL A 396 -28.21 18.78 37.15
N PHE A 397 -29.31 19.54 37.05
CA PHE A 397 -30.33 19.35 36.02
C PHE A 397 -30.31 20.43 34.92
N VAL A 398 -30.55 19.99 33.68
CA VAL A 398 -30.82 20.83 32.51
C VAL A 398 -32.09 20.35 31.81
N ASN A 399 -32.89 21.27 31.27
CA ASN A 399 -34.13 20.93 30.56
C ASN A 399 -33.89 20.91 29.04
N SER A 400 -34.78 20.24 28.30
CA SER A 400 -34.74 20.24 26.84
C SER A 400 -34.66 21.67 26.28
N GLY A 401 -33.68 21.92 25.41
CA GLY A 401 -33.40 23.20 24.78
C GLY A 401 -32.54 24.16 25.62
N ASP A 402 -32.28 23.87 26.90
CA ASP A 402 -31.37 24.68 27.71
C ASP A 402 -29.95 24.62 27.12
N LYS A 403 -29.29 25.78 27.06
CA LYS A 403 -27.86 25.85 26.81
C LYS A 403 -27.12 25.79 28.14
N PHE A 404 -26.09 24.97 28.23
CA PHE A 404 -25.27 24.88 29.42
C PHE A 404 -23.78 24.85 29.07
N SER A 405 -22.96 25.47 29.91
CA SER A 405 -21.51 25.44 29.78
C SER A 405 -20.89 24.59 30.87
N ILE A 406 -19.76 23.97 30.53
CA ILE A 406 -18.87 23.32 31.49
C ILE A 406 -17.54 24.04 31.41
N ILE A 407 -17.11 24.56 32.54
CA ILE A 407 -15.86 25.26 32.74
C ILE A 407 -14.92 24.34 33.49
N HIS A 408 -13.71 24.19 32.96
CA HIS A 408 -12.61 23.49 33.61
C HIS A 408 -11.54 24.53 33.96
N ASN A 409 -11.32 24.72 35.26
CA ASN A 409 -10.33 25.59 35.85
C ASN A 409 -9.14 24.77 36.39
N TRP A 410 -7.93 25.30 36.21
CA TRP A 410 -6.70 24.64 36.65
C TRP A 410 -5.99 25.47 37.71
N GLU A 411 -5.65 24.87 38.85
CA GLU A 411 -4.79 25.55 39.84
C GLU A 411 -3.29 25.38 39.54
N ASN A 412 -2.89 24.27 38.90
CA ASN A 412 -1.47 23.87 38.77
C ASN A 412 -1.04 23.38 37.36
N GLN A 413 -1.88 23.51 36.33
CA GLN A 413 -1.56 23.12 34.94
C GLN A 413 -1.60 24.32 33.98
N ARG A 414 -0.76 24.30 32.93
CA ARG A 414 -0.62 25.41 31.97
C ARG A 414 -0.78 25.01 30.51
N SER A 415 -1.03 23.75 30.19
CA SER A 415 -1.13 23.26 28.81
C SER A 415 -2.35 22.36 28.65
N PHE A 416 -3.12 22.56 27.59
CA PHE A 416 -4.17 21.64 27.16
C PHE A 416 -4.29 21.63 25.63
N SER A 417 -4.85 20.55 25.09
CA SER A 417 -5.09 20.39 23.65
C SER A 417 -6.51 20.82 23.28
N LEU A 418 -6.61 21.59 22.19
CA LEU A 418 -7.87 21.88 21.53
C LEU A 418 -8.08 20.91 20.37
N GLY A 419 -9.18 20.16 20.34
CA GLY A 419 -9.53 19.30 19.22
C GLY A 419 -10.01 20.12 18.01
N SER A 420 -9.60 19.71 16.80
CA SER A 420 -10.28 20.10 15.55
C SER A 420 -10.95 18.87 14.96
N SER A 421 -12.29 18.84 14.96
CA SER A 421 -13.06 17.67 14.54
C SER A 421 -13.49 17.72 13.06
N VAL A 422 -14.06 16.60 12.62
CA VAL A 422 -14.68 16.29 11.32
C VAL A 422 -15.97 17.11 11.07
N PHE A 423 -16.41 17.90 12.06
CA PHE A 423 -17.59 18.75 11.99
C PHE A 423 -17.25 20.15 11.44
N ASP A 424 -18.22 20.83 10.84
CA ASP A 424 -18.06 22.22 10.38
C ASP A 424 -17.60 23.11 11.55
N ARG A 425 -16.68 24.05 11.30
CA ARG A 425 -16.19 24.98 12.32
C ARG A 425 -17.32 25.89 12.79
N VAL A 426 -17.91 25.57 13.95
CA VAL A 426 -18.97 26.37 14.59
C VAL A 426 -18.35 27.29 15.65
N GLU A 427 -18.52 28.60 15.47
CA GLU A 427 -18.14 29.63 16.46
C GLU A 427 -19.12 29.65 17.63
N GLY A 428 -18.65 30.07 18.81
CA GLY A 428 -19.47 30.32 20.00
C GLY A 428 -19.76 29.09 20.89
N LEU A 429 -19.11 27.96 20.64
CA LEU A 429 -19.30 26.72 21.42
C LEU A 429 -18.06 26.31 22.24
N GLY A 430 -16.86 26.77 21.86
CA GLY A 430 -15.61 26.51 22.59
C GLY A 430 -14.95 27.82 23.02
N PHE A 431 -14.49 27.89 24.27
CA PHE A 431 -13.94 29.12 24.85
C PHE A 431 -12.67 28.85 25.67
N TYR A 432 -11.79 29.85 25.74
CA TYR A 432 -10.68 29.89 26.67
C TYR A 432 -10.59 31.26 27.34
N LEU A 433 -10.09 31.29 28.58
CA LEU A 433 -9.86 32.51 29.33
C LEU A 433 -8.46 33.05 28.99
N ASN A 434 -8.39 34.26 28.45
CA ASN A 434 -7.12 34.89 28.08
C ASN A 434 -6.40 35.50 29.30
N ASP A 435 -5.15 35.96 29.11
CA ASP A 435 -4.32 36.54 30.18
C ASP A 435 -4.91 37.83 30.80
N SER A 436 -5.80 38.52 30.07
CA SER A 436 -6.54 39.69 30.60
C SER A 436 -7.77 39.31 31.44
N GLY A 437 -8.09 38.01 31.57
CA GLY A 437 -9.25 37.53 32.30
C GLY A 437 -10.57 37.64 31.52
N GLU A 438 -10.51 37.74 30.20
CA GLU A 438 -11.67 37.79 29.31
C GLU A 438 -11.86 36.43 28.61
N TRP A 439 -13.10 35.97 28.54
CA TRP A 439 -13.45 34.77 27.78
C TRP A 439 -13.42 35.06 26.28
N VAL A 440 -12.66 34.24 25.54
CA VAL A 440 -12.48 34.36 24.08
C VAL A 440 -12.98 33.09 23.41
N ASP A 441 -13.74 33.26 22.33
CA ASP A 441 -14.16 32.16 21.46
C ASP A 441 -12.95 31.54 20.75
N ALA A 442 -12.83 30.21 20.83
CA ALA A 442 -11.78 29.42 20.23
C ALA A 442 -11.97 29.17 18.71
N LYS A 443 -12.97 29.81 18.08
CA LYS A 443 -13.20 29.88 16.62
C LYS A 443 -13.31 28.50 15.94
N GLY A 444 -14.16 27.66 16.48
CA GLY A 444 -14.41 26.31 15.97
C GLY A 444 -13.34 25.28 16.34
N THR A 445 -12.57 25.55 17.41
CA THR A 445 -11.77 24.54 18.11
C THR A 445 -12.36 24.34 19.50
N PHE A 446 -12.30 23.11 20.02
CA PHE A 446 -13.02 22.73 21.23
C PHE A 446 -12.07 22.13 22.26
N PRO A 447 -12.07 22.62 23.51
CA PRO A 447 -11.46 21.91 24.63
C PRO A 447 -11.96 20.45 24.71
N ILE A 448 -11.10 19.54 25.14
CA ILE A 448 -11.46 18.12 25.38
C ILE A 448 -12.29 18.04 26.67
N ILE A 449 -13.57 18.39 26.54
CA ILE A 449 -14.58 18.38 27.61
C ILE A 449 -15.82 17.70 27.05
N LYS A 450 -16.25 16.61 27.70
CA LYS A 450 -17.47 15.88 27.39
C LYS A 450 -18.42 15.91 28.58
N ALA A 451 -19.72 16.03 28.33
CA ALA A 451 -20.75 15.92 29.36
C ALA A 451 -21.50 14.60 29.18
N TYR A 452 -21.54 13.78 30.22
CA TYR A 452 -22.32 12.55 30.24
C TYR A 452 -23.57 12.75 31.07
N THR A 453 -24.72 12.43 30.49
CA THR A 453 -26.02 12.75 31.08
C THR A 453 -26.98 11.59 31.02
N SER A 454 -27.95 11.57 31.93
CA SER A 454 -29.05 10.62 31.96
C SER A 454 -30.37 11.34 31.81
N ASN A 455 -31.30 10.71 31.09
CA ASN A 455 -32.63 11.27 30.87
C ASN A 455 -33.43 11.28 32.18
N VAL A 456 -34.09 12.40 32.46
CA VAL A 456 -35.01 12.54 33.58
C VAL A 456 -36.43 12.26 33.08
N GLY A 457 -37.08 11.27 33.68
CA GLY A 457 -38.45 10.88 33.32
C GLY A 457 -38.52 9.53 32.62
N LYS A 458 -39.55 9.33 31.78
CA LYS A 458 -39.74 8.08 31.04
C LYS A 458 -38.82 8.04 29.82
N SER A 459 -38.20 6.89 29.59
CA SER A 459 -37.40 6.62 28.38
C SER A 459 -38.25 6.72 27.11
N ASP A 460 -37.63 7.11 25.99
CA ASP A 460 -38.25 7.19 24.68
C ASP A 460 -38.10 5.86 23.93
N PHE A 461 -39.25 5.23 23.64
CA PHE A 461 -39.36 3.97 22.92
C PHE A 461 -39.74 4.15 21.45
N SER A 462 -39.94 5.38 20.96
CA SER A 462 -40.52 5.64 19.63
C SER A 462 -39.72 4.98 18.49
N LYS A 463 -38.39 5.01 18.59
CA LYS A 463 -37.50 4.36 17.61
C LYS A 463 -37.60 2.83 17.69
N LEU A 464 -37.60 2.27 18.89
CA LEU A 464 -37.70 0.81 19.08
C LEU A 464 -39.06 0.28 18.58
N GLU A 465 -40.15 1.00 18.86
CA GLU A 465 -41.49 0.66 18.37
C GLU A 465 -41.54 0.60 16.84
N ALA A 466 -40.95 1.61 16.18
CA ALA A 466 -40.88 1.65 14.72
C ALA A 466 -40.09 0.47 14.15
N LEU A 467 -38.95 0.12 14.76
CA LEU A 467 -38.10 -0.99 14.32
C LEU A 467 -38.75 -2.36 14.55
N ILE A 468 -39.44 -2.57 15.67
CA ILE A 468 -40.19 -3.81 15.92
C ILE A 468 -41.22 -4.01 14.81
N LYS A 469 -41.99 -2.96 14.50
CA LYS A 469 -42.99 -3.02 13.45
C LYS A 469 -42.38 -3.32 12.08
N GLU A 470 -41.28 -2.64 11.74
CA GLU A 470 -40.54 -2.88 10.49
C GLU A 470 -40.06 -4.33 10.38
N ALA A 471 -39.46 -4.87 11.43
CA ALA A 471 -38.96 -6.24 11.48
C ALA A 471 -40.08 -7.29 11.33
N GLU A 472 -41.24 -7.07 11.95
CA GLU A 472 -42.39 -7.99 11.86
C GLU A 472 -43.07 -7.97 10.49
N GLU A 473 -43.03 -6.82 9.79
CA GLU A 473 -43.64 -6.62 8.47
C GLU A 473 -42.65 -6.95 7.32
N LEU A 474 -41.43 -7.37 7.63
CA LEU A 474 -40.36 -7.60 6.66
C LEU A 474 -40.67 -8.77 5.72
N ASN A 475 -40.60 -8.52 4.40
CA ASN A 475 -40.79 -9.57 3.40
C ASN A 475 -39.49 -10.34 3.16
N ILE A 476 -39.36 -11.51 3.79
CA ILE A 476 -38.15 -12.34 3.75
C ILE A 476 -38.13 -13.20 2.48
N ASP A 477 -37.09 -13.05 1.66
CA ASP A 477 -36.85 -13.88 0.46
C ASP A 477 -36.54 -15.34 0.85
N GLU A 478 -37.02 -16.30 0.07
CA GLU A 478 -36.84 -17.74 0.32
C GLU A 478 -35.36 -18.20 0.29
N SER A 479 -34.45 -17.37 -0.22
CA SER A 479 -33.01 -17.64 -0.26
C SER A 479 -32.24 -17.25 1.00
N VAL A 480 -32.83 -16.51 1.94
CA VAL A 480 -32.18 -16.16 3.21
C VAL A 480 -32.03 -17.41 4.08
N ASP A 481 -30.83 -17.60 4.65
CA ASP A 481 -30.54 -18.80 5.42
C ASP A 481 -31.27 -18.82 6.78
N SER A 482 -31.46 -20.03 7.32
CA SER A 482 -32.23 -20.25 8.53
C SER A 482 -31.61 -19.66 9.79
N GLU A 483 -30.30 -19.46 9.83
CA GLU A 483 -29.59 -18.92 10.99
C GLU A 483 -29.83 -17.41 11.09
N THR A 484 -29.71 -16.69 9.96
CA THR A 484 -30.03 -15.26 9.87
C THR A 484 -31.50 -14.98 10.23
N ILE A 485 -32.43 -15.82 9.76
CA ILE A 485 -33.85 -15.73 10.15
C ILE A 485 -34.05 -16.00 11.64
N ALA A 486 -33.34 -16.98 12.22
CA ALA A 486 -33.43 -17.27 13.64
C ALA A 486 -32.92 -16.11 14.49
N GLU A 487 -31.82 -15.46 14.09
CA GLU A 487 -31.27 -14.28 14.75
C GLU A 487 -32.24 -13.10 14.71
N LEU A 488 -32.83 -12.77 13.55
CA LEU A 488 -33.85 -11.71 13.46
C LEU A 488 -35.01 -11.98 14.43
N ASN A 489 -35.54 -13.20 14.43
CA ASN A 489 -36.66 -13.56 15.31
C ASN A 489 -36.28 -13.46 16.79
N ALA A 490 -35.06 -13.86 17.16
CA ALA A 490 -34.56 -13.72 18.53
C ALA A 490 -34.46 -12.24 18.93
N ARG A 491 -34.00 -11.37 18.02
CA ARG A 491 -33.95 -9.91 18.26
C ARG A 491 -35.31 -9.26 18.33
N ILE A 492 -36.29 -9.67 17.53
CA ILE A 492 -37.67 -9.18 17.65
C ILE A 492 -38.22 -9.46 19.06
N GLU A 493 -38.01 -10.67 19.59
CA GLU A 493 -38.51 -11.03 20.91
C GLU A 493 -37.74 -10.33 22.05
N SER A 494 -36.42 -10.13 21.88
CA SER A 494 -35.61 -9.29 22.78
C SER A 494 -36.14 -7.85 22.83
N ALA A 495 -36.34 -7.24 21.66
CA ALA A 495 -36.87 -5.89 21.52
C ALA A 495 -38.25 -5.72 22.14
N LYS A 496 -39.17 -6.68 21.95
CA LYS A 496 -40.48 -6.69 22.62
C LYS A 496 -40.39 -6.79 24.14
N THR A 497 -39.44 -7.58 24.63
CA THR A 497 -39.20 -7.73 26.07
C THR A 497 -38.74 -6.42 26.68
N ILE A 498 -37.80 -5.73 26.03
CA ILE A 498 -37.33 -4.40 26.45
C ILE A 498 -38.45 -3.36 26.32
N PHE A 499 -39.22 -3.38 25.23
CA PHE A 499 -40.36 -2.49 25.02
C PHE A 499 -41.45 -2.63 26.09
N ALA A 500 -41.59 -3.81 26.70
CA ALA A 500 -42.53 -4.06 27.79
C ALA A 500 -42.01 -3.65 29.18
N ASP A 501 -40.71 -3.39 29.33
CA ASP A 501 -40.13 -2.94 30.60
C ASP A 501 -40.17 -1.41 30.72
N GLU A 502 -41.18 -0.91 31.46
CA GLU A 502 -41.34 0.54 31.72
C GLU A 502 -40.15 1.18 32.45
N ASN A 503 -39.24 0.38 33.03
CA ASN A 503 -38.05 0.87 33.75
C ASN A 503 -36.76 0.73 32.92
N ALA A 504 -36.84 0.30 31.65
CA ALA A 504 -35.67 0.19 30.80
C ALA A 504 -34.99 1.56 30.65
N LYS A 505 -33.68 1.61 30.89
CA LYS A 505 -32.87 2.83 30.69
C LYS A 505 -32.75 3.15 29.19
N GLN A 506 -32.56 4.43 28.87
CA GLN A 506 -32.51 4.86 27.47
C GLN A 506 -31.36 4.17 26.71
N ILE A 507 -30.20 4.00 27.34
CA ILE A 507 -29.08 3.31 26.69
C ILE A 507 -29.40 1.85 26.35
N THR A 508 -30.15 1.13 27.19
CA THR A 508 -30.58 -0.25 26.91
C THR A 508 -31.47 -0.29 25.67
N ILE A 509 -32.40 0.68 25.55
CA ILE A 509 -33.27 0.82 24.38
C ILE A 509 -32.45 1.16 23.13
N ASN A 510 -31.46 2.06 23.24
CA ASN A 510 -30.61 2.47 22.14
C ASN A 510 -29.74 1.31 21.61
N ASN A 511 -29.14 0.52 22.51
CA ASN A 511 -28.37 -0.67 22.14
C ASN A 511 -29.25 -1.69 21.42
N GLU A 512 -30.46 -1.96 21.93
CA GLU A 512 -31.40 -2.87 21.27
C GLU A 512 -31.82 -2.35 19.89
N CYS A 513 -32.04 -1.04 19.73
CA CYS A 513 -32.29 -0.44 18.42
C CYS A 513 -31.13 -0.72 17.44
N CYS A 514 -29.87 -0.64 17.91
CA CYS A 514 -28.70 -0.94 17.07
C CYS A 514 -28.68 -2.42 16.64
N LEU A 515 -28.94 -3.34 17.57
CA LEU A 515 -28.95 -4.78 17.31
C LEU A 515 -30.11 -5.21 16.38
N LEU A 516 -31.31 -4.70 16.63
CA LEU A 516 -32.48 -5.00 15.81
C LEU A 516 -32.32 -4.42 14.40
N GLN A 517 -31.85 -3.17 14.27
CA GLN A 517 -31.55 -2.58 12.96
C GLN A 517 -30.50 -3.42 12.22
N ASN A 518 -29.42 -3.83 12.89
CA ASN A 518 -28.42 -4.70 12.28
C ASN A 518 -29.01 -6.03 11.79
N SER A 519 -29.96 -6.60 12.52
CA SER A 519 -30.62 -7.85 12.11
C SER A 519 -31.60 -7.65 10.95
N ILE A 520 -32.33 -6.53 10.92
CA ILE A 520 -33.15 -6.12 9.77
C ILE A 520 -32.25 -5.93 8.54
N ASP A 521 -31.15 -5.20 8.70
CA ASP A 521 -30.15 -4.96 7.65
C ASP A 521 -29.54 -6.28 7.16
N ASN A 522 -29.29 -7.24 8.06
CA ASN A 522 -28.79 -8.58 7.74
C ASN A 522 -29.80 -9.42 6.96
N ILE A 523 -31.10 -9.29 7.21
CA ILE A 523 -32.13 -9.95 6.39
C ILE A 523 -32.26 -9.28 5.02
N ASN A 524 -32.03 -7.97 4.99
CA ASN A 524 -31.94 -7.21 3.75
C ASN A 524 -30.57 -7.39 3.04
N GLU A 525 -29.63 -8.19 3.59
CA GLU A 525 -28.31 -8.44 3.00
C GLU A 525 -28.42 -8.96 1.56
N TYR A 526 -27.81 -8.34 0.56
CA TYR A 526 -27.46 -6.94 0.38
C TYR A 526 -27.80 -6.79 -1.11
N VAL A 527 -29.11 -6.78 -1.38
CA VAL A 527 -29.65 -6.72 -2.74
C VAL A 527 -29.28 -5.37 -3.33
N PHE A 528 -28.20 -5.32 -4.09
CA PHE A 528 -27.75 -4.08 -4.69
C PHE A 528 -28.55 -3.84 -5.98
N THR A 529 -29.47 -2.88 -5.94
CA THR A 529 -30.31 -2.55 -7.10
C THR A 529 -29.65 -1.44 -7.91
N ILE A 530 -29.45 -1.68 -9.20
CA ILE A 530 -28.89 -0.72 -10.15
C ILE A 530 -30.03 -0.11 -10.95
N ASN A 531 -30.29 1.18 -10.71
CA ASN A 531 -31.33 1.94 -11.40
C ASN A 531 -30.77 2.96 -12.40
N ASN A 532 -29.45 3.14 -12.46
CA ASN A 532 -28.78 4.10 -13.35
C ASN A 532 -27.25 3.85 -13.41
N GLU A 533 -26.54 4.66 -14.19
CA GLU A 533 -25.07 4.63 -14.33
C GLU A 533 -24.33 4.90 -13.00
N ASP A 534 -24.81 5.83 -12.18
CA ASP A 534 -24.17 6.17 -10.91
C ASP A 534 -24.25 5.00 -9.91
N ASP A 535 -25.39 4.30 -9.87
CA ASP A 535 -25.54 3.08 -9.09
C ASP A 535 -24.56 1.99 -9.55
N TYR A 536 -24.34 1.87 -10.87
CA TYR A 536 -23.36 0.93 -11.42
C TYR A 536 -21.93 1.29 -10.98
N LEU A 537 -21.53 2.56 -11.07
CA LEU A 537 -20.21 3.01 -10.63
C LEU A 537 -20.03 2.80 -9.13
N LYS A 538 -21.06 3.07 -8.34
CA LYS A 538 -21.07 2.80 -6.90
C LYS A 538 -20.89 1.30 -6.60
N ALA A 539 -21.55 0.42 -7.35
CA ALA A 539 -21.33 -1.02 -7.23
C ALA A 539 -19.88 -1.39 -7.51
N CYS A 540 -19.27 -0.83 -8.57
CA CYS A 540 -17.87 -1.07 -8.90
C CYS A 540 -16.92 -0.63 -7.78
N ASP A 541 -17.17 0.52 -7.15
CA ASP A 541 -16.32 1.02 -6.06
C ASP A 541 -16.47 0.16 -4.80
N LEU A 542 -17.68 -0.28 -4.46
CA LEU A 542 -17.91 -1.22 -3.35
C LEU A 542 -17.12 -2.53 -3.51
N TYR A 543 -16.99 -3.04 -4.73
CA TYR A 543 -16.20 -4.24 -5.01
C TYR A 543 -14.68 -4.00 -4.99
N LYS A 544 -14.21 -2.77 -5.24
CA LYS A 544 -12.80 -2.40 -5.06
C LYS A 544 -12.42 -2.25 -3.58
N GLU A 545 -13.34 -1.82 -2.74
CA GLU A 545 -13.12 -1.52 -1.30
C GLU A 545 -13.18 -2.75 -0.38
N LYS A 546 -13.18 -3.98 -0.91
CA LYS A 546 -13.25 -5.26 -0.16
C LYS A 546 -14.55 -5.50 0.62
N MET A 547 -15.64 -4.76 0.35
CA MET A 547 -16.98 -5.07 0.88
C MET A 547 -17.69 -6.23 0.14
N ALA A 548 -16.99 -6.90 -0.78
CA ALA A 548 -17.50 -7.91 -1.70
C ALA A 548 -18.19 -9.13 -1.05
N GLY A 549 -17.90 -9.45 0.22
CA GLY A 549 -18.47 -10.62 0.91
C GLY A 549 -19.93 -10.46 1.34
N LYS A 550 -20.45 -9.21 1.36
CA LYS A 550 -21.79 -8.87 1.86
C LYS A 550 -22.85 -8.82 0.76
N ILE A 551 -22.48 -8.53 -0.50
CA ILE A 551 -23.41 -8.50 -1.64
C ILE A 551 -23.79 -9.91 -2.09
N LYS A 552 -24.96 -10.39 -1.65
CA LYS A 552 -25.50 -11.70 -2.05
C LYS A 552 -26.25 -11.68 -3.37
N LYS A 553 -26.85 -10.54 -3.75
CA LYS A 553 -27.67 -10.39 -4.96
C LYS A 553 -27.49 -9.03 -5.62
N ILE A 554 -27.38 -9.00 -6.94
CA ILE A 554 -27.46 -7.75 -7.74
C ILE A 554 -28.73 -7.81 -8.57
N VAL A 555 -29.46 -6.69 -8.63
CA VAL A 555 -30.68 -6.57 -9.42
C VAL A 555 -30.58 -5.37 -10.35
N PHE A 556 -30.69 -5.58 -11.66
CA PHE A 556 -30.90 -4.49 -12.60
C PHE A 556 -32.41 -4.22 -12.70
N ASN A 557 -32.80 -2.96 -12.55
CA ASN A 557 -34.22 -2.55 -12.49
C ASN A 557 -34.61 -1.55 -13.60
N THR A 558 -33.67 -1.26 -14.50
CA THR A 558 -33.91 -0.45 -15.69
C THR A 558 -32.93 -0.86 -16.78
N ASP A 559 -33.26 -0.49 -18.02
CA ASP A 559 -32.28 -0.44 -19.10
C ASP A 559 -31.28 0.68 -18.83
N ILE A 560 -30.00 0.44 -19.13
CA ILE A 560 -28.90 1.39 -18.93
C ILE A 560 -28.15 1.55 -20.25
N ASP A 561 -28.09 2.79 -20.73
CA ASP A 561 -27.30 3.23 -21.87
C ASP A 561 -26.09 4.02 -21.37
N PHE A 562 -24.89 3.49 -21.55
CA PHE A 562 -23.65 4.12 -21.09
C PHE A 562 -23.08 5.15 -22.08
N GLY A 563 -23.78 5.46 -23.17
CA GLY A 563 -23.45 6.56 -24.09
C GLY A 563 -22.13 6.39 -24.85
N GLY A 564 -21.65 5.16 -25.01
CA GLY A 564 -20.37 4.82 -25.67
C GLY A 564 -19.15 5.06 -24.80
N LYS A 565 -19.32 5.30 -23.49
CA LYS A 565 -18.22 5.55 -22.56
C LYS A 565 -17.39 4.28 -22.32
N THR A 566 -16.11 4.49 -22.01
CA THR A 566 -15.31 3.47 -21.32
C THR A 566 -15.74 3.39 -19.87
N ILE A 567 -16.19 2.22 -19.42
CA ILE A 567 -16.62 1.97 -18.05
C ILE A 567 -15.68 0.97 -17.37
N PRO A 568 -15.45 1.09 -16.05
CA PRO A 568 -14.70 0.06 -15.33
C PRO A 568 -15.51 -1.25 -15.33
N PRO A 569 -14.88 -2.42 -15.40
CA PRO A 569 -15.53 -3.67 -15.06
C PRO A 569 -15.97 -3.65 -13.58
N MET A 570 -17.00 -4.41 -13.23
CA MET A 570 -17.39 -4.59 -11.81
C MET A 570 -16.32 -5.36 -11.01
N ALA A 571 -15.42 -6.08 -11.71
CA ALA A 571 -14.18 -6.71 -11.23
C ALA A 571 -14.24 -7.35 -9.82
N LEU A 572 -14.99 -8.44 -9.74
CA LEU A 572 -15.07 -9.37 -8.60
C LEU A 572 -13.77 -10.18 -8.43
N SER A 573 -12.67 -9.54 -8.05
CA SER A 573 -11.29 -10.04 -8.27
C SER A 573 -10.71 -11.00 -7.22
N ASN A 574 -11.35 -11.20 -6.06
CA ASN A 574 -10.82 -11.99 -4.94
C ASN A 574 -11.59 -13.29 -4.64
N GLY A 575 -12.41 -13.78 -5.58
CA GLY A 575 -13.27 -14.97 -5.38
C GLY A 575 -14.57 -14.70 -4.63
N PHE A 576 -14.86 -13.43 -4.33
CA PHE A 576 -16.17 -12.98 -3.83
C PHE A 576 -17.03 -12.57 -5.02
N SER A 577 -18.07 -13.36 -5.28
CA SER A 577 -19.09 -13.07 -6.28
C SER A 577 -20.46 -13.16 -5.60
N PRO A 578 -21.46 -12.36 -6.02
CA PRO A 578 -22.81 -12.53 -5.50
C PRO A 578 -23.32 -13.94 -5.85
N ALA A 579 -24.22 -14.47 -5.03
CA ALA A 579 -24.87 -15.75 -5.32
C ALA A 579 -25.76 -15.60 -6.57
N VAL A 580 -26.42 -14.44 -6.73
CA VAL A 580 -27.35 -14.18 -7.83
C VAL A 580 -27.12 -12.80 -8.47
N ILE A 581 -27.16 -12.75 -9.79
CA ILE A 581 -27.27 -11.52 -10.60
C ILE A 581 -28.52 -11.66 -11.45
N GLU A 582 -29.52 -10.84 -11.16
CA GLU A 582 -30.82 -10.83 -11.83
C GLU A 582 -30.97 -9.59 -12.69
N GLY A 583 -31.16 -9.80 -13.99
CA GLY A 583 -31.32 -8.73 -14.96
C GLY A 583 -32.76 -8.24 -15.15
N ASN A 584 -33.77 -8.98 -14.65
CA ASN A 584 -35.20 -8.67 -14.84
C ASN A 584 -35.61 -8.39 -16.30
N ASN A 585 -34.91 -8.99 -17.27
CA ASN A 585 -35.03 -8.77 -18.72
C ASN A 585 -34.63 -7.37 -19.21
N HIS A 586 -33.85 -6.63 -18.43
CA HIS A 586 -33.31 -5.33 -18.83
C HIS A 586 -32.10 -5.44 -19.75
N THR A 587 -31.85 -4.33 -20.46
CA THR A 587 -30.77 -4.19 -21.44
C THR A 587 -29.67 -3.24 -20.93
N LEU A 588 -28.42 -3.68 -21.04
CA LEU A 588 -27.22 -2.87 -20.81
C LEU A 588 -26.54 -2.60 -22.16
N SER A 589 -26.40 -1.32 -22.54
CA SER A 589 -25.96 -0.97 -23.89
C SER A 589 -24.93 0.16 -23.98
N ASN A 590 -24.29 0.25 -25.15
CA ASN A 590 -23.40 1.36 -25.53
C ASN A 590 -22.22 1.56 -24.57
N PHE A 591 -21.37 0.55 -24.35
CA PHE A 591 -20.21 0.68 -23.48
C PHE A 591 -18.93 0.06 -24.05
N VAL A 592 -17.79 0.55 -23.54
CA VAL A 592 -16.47 -0.01 -23.82
C VAL A 592 -15.83 -0.48 -22.51
N ILE A 593 -15.27 -1.69 -22.48
CA ILE A 593 -14.38 -2.15 -21.41
C ILE A 593 -12.98 -2.31 -22.00
N ASP A 594 -11.98 -1.72 -21.36
CA ASP A 594 -10.57 -1.79 -21.76
C ASP A 594 -9.72 -2.12 -20.53
N GLU A 595 -9.26 -3.37 -20.44
CA GLU A 595 -8.61 -3.90 -19.25
C GLU A 595 -7.31 -4.65 -19.56
N SER A 596 -6.37 -4.69 -18.62
CA SER A 596 -5.05 -5.29 -18.90
C SER A 596 -5.06 -6.81 -18.85
N ASN A 597 -5.86 -7.42 -17.98
CA ASN A 597 -5.79 -8.85 -17.69
C ASN A 597 -7.11 -9.55 -18.07
N TYR A 598 -8.10 -9.54 -17.18
CA TYR A 598 -9.38 -10.21 -17.40
C TYR A 598 -10.48 -9.18 -17.67
N ALA A 599 -10.83 -9.00 -18.95
CA ALA A 599 -11.84 -8.01 -19.36
C ALA A 599 -13.22 -8.68 -19.49
N SER A 600 -14.16 -8.30 -18.64
CA SER A 600 -15.58 -8.64 -18.78
C SER A 600 -16.42 -7.69 -17.95
N PHE A 601 -17.74 -7.68 -18.16
CA PHE A 601 -18.64 -6.80 -17.41
C PHE A 601 -18.58 -7.07 -15.90
N PHE A 602 -18.61 -8.35 -15.49
CA PHE A 602 -18.59 -8.73 -14.07
C PHE A 602 -17.20 -9.14 -13.53
N GLY A 603 -16.20 -9.32 -14.38
CA GLY A 603 -14.90 -9.90 -13.97
C GLY A 603 -14.98 -11.41 -13.72
N TYR A 604 -14.35 -11.89 -12.65
CA TYR A 604 -14.32 -13.30 -12.26
C TYR A 604 -15.60 -13.69 -11.51
N LEU A 605 -16.37 -14.64 -12.05
CA LEU A 605 -17.51 -15.25 -11.37
C LEU A 605 -17.19 -16.65 -10.83
N LYS A 606 -17.49 -16.87 -9.55
CA LYS A 606 -17.39 -18.18 -8.90
C LYS A 606 -18.66 -18.50 -8.10
N ASN A 607 -19.25 -19.67 -8.30
CA ASN A 607 -20.49 -20.11 -7.63
C ASN A 607 -21.67 -19.12 -7.78
N THR A 608 -21.77 -18.44 -8.92
CA THR A 608 -22.77 -17.40 -9.19
C THR A 608 -23.81 -17.87 -10.19
N LYS A 609 -25.07 -17.44 -10.02
CA LYS A 609 -26.11 -17.53 -11.06
C LYS A 609 -26.36 -16.15 -11.67
N VAL A 610 -26.18 -16.02 -13.00
CA VAL A 610 -26.52 -14.82 -13.78
C VAL A 610 -27.72 -15.15 -14.66
N MET A 611 -28.77 -14.32 -14.64
CA MET A 611 -29.95 -14.57 -15.47
C MET A 611 -30.71 -13.34 -15.97
N ASN A 612 -31.46 -13.53 -17.05
CA ASN A 612 -32.44 -12.58 -17.63
C ASN A 612 -31.84 -11.20 -17.96
N LEU A 613 -30.71 -11.16 -18.65
CA LEU A 613 -30.01 -9.90 -18.95
C LEU A 613 -29.65 -9.83 -20.44
N THR A 614 -29.85 -8.66 -21.06
CA THR A 614 -29.43 -8.42 -22.45
C THR A 614 -28.27 -7.42 -22.48
N PHE A 615 -27.24 -7.72 -23.26
CA PHE A 615 -26.13 -6.83 -23.57
C PHE A 615 -26.20 -6.43 -25.04
N SER A 616 -26.12 -5.14 -25.36
CA SER A 616 -26.10 -4.68 -26.75
C SER A 616 -25.07 -3.58 -27.03
N ASP A 617 -24.58 -3.51 -28.26
CA ASP A 617 -23.80 -2.37 -28.77
C ASP A 617 -22.55 -2.06 -27.91
N LEU A 618 -21.64 -3.03 -27.80
CA LEU A 618 -20.51 -2.99 -26.87
C LEU A 618 -19.17 -3.39 -27.49
N SER A 619 -18.07 -2.92 -26.89
CA SER A 619 -16.71 -3.35 -27.22
C SER A 619 -15.93 -3.74 -25.97
N ILE A 620 -15.22 -4.87 -26.01
CA ILE A 620 -14.35 -5.32 -24.91
C ILE A 620 -12.95 -5.56 -25.46
N ASN A 621 -11.95 -4.94 -24.84
CA ASN A 621 -10.55 -5.05 -25.21
C ASN A 621 -9.72 -5.52 -24.01
N SER A 622 -8.83 -6.48 -24.24
CA SER A 622 -7.93 -7.03 -23.23
C SER A 622 -6.53 -7.31 -23.74
N ARG A 623 -5.50 -7.15 -22.88
CA ARG A 623 -4.14 -7.64 -23.18
C ARG A 623 -3.93 -9.11 -22.82
N THR A 624 -4.91 -9.80 -22.23
CA THR A 624 -4.82 -11.25 -22.03
C THR A 624 -6.13 -11.97 -22.35
N TYR A 625 -7.17 -11.87 -21.52
CA TYR A 625 -8.42 -12.61 -21.66
C TYR A 625 -9.62 -11.67 -21.73
N ALA A 626 -10.62 -11.98 -22.57
CA ALA A 626 -11.84 -11.17 -22.67
C ALA A 626 -13.10 -12.01 -22.84
N ALA A 627 -14.21 -11.56 -22.24
CA ALA A 627 -15.56 -12.05 -22.51
C ALA A 627 -16.61 -11.00 -22.15
N VAL A 628 -17.87 -11.15 -22.56
CA VAL A 628 -18.93 -10.18 -22.20
C VAL A 628 -19.33 -10.29 -20.74
N ILE A 629 -19.71 -11.48 -20.28
CA ILE A 629 -20.30 -11.65 -18.95
C ILE A 629 -19.23 -11.90 -17.91
N ALA A 630 -18.40 -12.93 -18.10
CA ALA A 630 -17.47 -13.41 -17.06
C ALA A 630 -16.15 -13.92 -17.62
N CYS A 631 -15.05 -13.58 -16.94
CA CYS A 631 -13.71 -14.01 -17.29
C CYS A 631 -12.82 -13.96 -16.03
N PRO A 632 -12.42 -15.10 -15.42
CA PRO A 632 -12.91 -16.47 -15.66
C PRO A 632 -14.32 -16.74 -15.10
N ALA A 633 -14.86 -17.95 -15.36
CA ALA A 633 -16.14 -18.42 -14.80
C ALA A 633 -16.03 -19.85 -14.20
N GLU A 634 -16.20 -20.00 -12.90
CA GLU A 634 -16.03 -21.29 -12.18
C GLU A 634 -17.30 -21.70 -11.41
N SER A 635 -17.87 -22.86 -11.73
CA SER A 635 -19.12 -23.34 -11.11
C SER A 635 -20.27 -22.32 -11.25
N THR A 636 -20.29 -21.57 -12.35
CA THR A 636 -21.22 -20.47 -12.60
C THR A 636 -22.36 -20.92 -13.51
N VAL A 637 -23.58 -20.46 -13.26
CA VAL A 637 -24.75 -20.70 -14.13
C VAL A 637 -25.12 -19.40 -14.84
N ILE A 638 -25.14 -19.42 -16.16
CA ILE A 638 -25.58 -18.29 -17.00
C ILE A 638 -26.83 -18.74 -17.76
N GLU A 639 -27.98 -18.15 -17.48
CA GLU A 639 -29.27 -18.60 -17.99
C GLU A 639 -30.07 -17.46 -18.60
N ASN A 640 -30.63 -17.63 -19.80
CA ASN A 640 -31.47 -16.62 -20.43
C ASN A 640 -30.78 -15.23 -20.56
N CYS A 641 -29.49 -15.23 -20.91
CA CYS A 641 -28.73 -14.02 -21.21
C CYS A 641 -28.53 -13.84 -22.72
N HIS A 642 -28.65 -12.62 -23.23
CA HIS A 642 -28.58 -12.35 -24.67
C HIS A 642 -27.52 -11.31 -25.00
N ILE A 643 -26.76 -11.50 -26.08
CA ILE A 643 -25.68 -10.58 -26.51
C ILE A 643 -25.91 -10.19 -27.97
N ARG A 644 -25.95 -8.89 -28.26
CA ARG A 644 -26.17 -8.37 -29.62
C ARG A 644 -25.13 -7.30 -29.97
N ASN A 645 -24.69 -7.26 -31.22
CA ASN A 645 -23.82 -6.19 -31.73
C ASN A 645 -22.57 -5.97 -30.85
N ALA A 646 -21.81 -7.03 -30.60
CA ALA A 646 -20.64 -6.99 -29.72
C ALA A 646 -19.33 -7.21 -30.48
N LYS A 647 -18.28 -6.53 -30.01
CA LYS A 647 -16.90 -6.71 -30.50
C LYS A 647 -15.96 -7.02 -29.35
N ILE A 648 -15.27 -8.16 -29.40
CA ILE A 648 -14.41 -8.63 -28.31
C ILE A 648 -13.01 -8.85 -28.85
N LYS A 649 -11.99 -8.30 -28.17
CA LYS A 649 -10.57 -8.41 -28.53
C LYS A 649 -9.74 -8.82 -27.33
N ALA A 650 -8.89 -9.83 -27.49
CA ALA A 650 -7.92 -10.25 -26.48
C ALA A 650 -6.59 -10.73 -27.11
N LYS A 651 -5.45 -10.48 -26.45
CA LYS A 651 -4.15 -10.99 -26.93
C LYS A 651 -3.87 -12.45 -26.59
N ILE A 652 -4.67 -13.11 -25.76
CA ILE A 652 -4.55 -14.56 -25.49
C ILE A 652 -5.83 -15.27 -25.91
N SER A 653 -6.90 -15.15 -25.13
CA SER A 653 -8.18 -15.83 -25.41
C SER A 653 -9.36 -14.88 -25.34
N ALA A 654 -10.30 -15.03 -26.26
CA ALA A 654 -11.54 -14.25 -26.28
C ALA A 654 -12.77 -15.15 -26.38
N GLY A 655 -13.67 -15.08 -25.40
CA GLY A 655 -14.97 -15.73 -25.41
C GLY A 655 -16.10 -14.74 -25.67
N VAL A 656 -17.25 -15.18 -26.21
CA VAL A 656 -18.45 -14.31 -26.30
C VAL A 656 -19.13 -14.21 -24.94
N VAL A 657 -19.64 -15.33 -24.42
CA VAL A 657 -20.40 -15.34 -23.16
C VAL A 657 -19.45 -15.32 -21.96
N ALA A 658 -18.56 -16.30 -21.89
CA ALA A 658 -17.55 -16.45 -20.84
C ALA A 658 -16.27 -17.10 -21.40
N ASP A 659 -15.14 -16.85 -20.74
CA ASP A 659 -13.84 -17.43 -21.06
C ASP A 659 -13.23 -18.12 -19.82
N ARG A 660 -12.30 -19.07 -20.03
CA ARG A 660 -11.69 -19.92 -18.97
C ARG A 660 -12.71 -20.53 -18.00
N MET A 661 -13.55 -21.43 -18.50
CA MET A 661 -14.60 -22.05 -17.70
C MET A 661 -14.09 -23.26 -16.89
N GLY A 662 -14.51 -23.39 -15.63
CA GLY A 662 -14.14 -24.50 -14.74
C GLY A 662 -15.29 -24.94 -13.81
N GLY A 663 -15.10 -26.03 -13.05
CA GLY A 663 -15.98 -26.37 -11.92
C GLY A 663 -17.44 -26.75 -12.24
N GLY A 664 -17.78 -27.07 -13.50
CA GLY A 664 -19.16 -27.43 -13.87
C GLY A 664 -20.06 -26.22 -14.21
N THR A 665 -19.47 -25.12 -14.65
CA THR A 665 -20.16 -23.97 -15.27
C THR A 665 -21.16 -24.43 -16.33
N LYS A 666 -22.36 -23.83 -16.36
CA LYS A 666 -23.46 -24.14 -17.29
C LYS A 666 -23.97 -22.89 -17.97
N ILE A 667 -24.24 -22.98 -19.26
CA ILE A 667 -24.84 -21.89 -20.04
C ILE A 667 -26.09 -22.44 -20.74
N SER A 668 -27.25 -21.82 -20.54
CA SER A 668 -28.51 -22.26 -21.12
C SER A 668 -29.41 -21.12 -21.58
N ASP A 669 -30.19 -21.36 -22.63
CA ASP A 669 -31.20 -20.44 -23.17
C ASP A 669 -30.63 -19.06 -23.55
N CYS A 670 -29.33 -18.99 -23.85
CA CYS A 670 -28.65 -17.77 -24.28
C CYS A 670 -28.76 -17.55 -25.79
N SER A 671 -28.72 -16.31 -26.26
CA SER A 671 -28.65 -16.02 -27.69
C SER A 671 -27.56 -15.00 -28.00
N VAL A 672 -26.83 -15.22 -29.09
CA VAL A 672 -25.81 -14.28 -29.54
C VAL A 672 -25.99 -13.96 -31.03
N GLU A 673 -25.96 -12.66 -31.35
CA GLU A 673 -26.26 -12.16 -32.68
C GLU A 673 -25.34 -11.00 -33.06
N ASN A 674 -24.82 -10.99 -34.29
CA ASN A 674 -23.97 -9.92 -34.84
C ASN A 674 -22.70 -9.69 -33.98
N ILE A 675 -21.86 -10.72 -33.87
CA ILE A 675 -20.69 -10.71 -32.98
C ILE A 675 -19.39 -10.79 -33.77
N LYS A 676 -18.36 -10.02 -33.36
CA LYS A 676 -16.99 -10.18 -33.84
C LYS A 676 -16.02 -10.44 -32.68
N VAL A 677 -15.24 -11.51 -32.76
CA VAL A 677 -14.31 -11.93 -31.71
C VAL A 677 -12.90 -12.07 -32.27
N TYR A 678 -11.90 -11.54 -31.57
CA TYR A 678 -10.50 -11.64 -31.94
C TYR A 678 -9.68 -12.11 -30.74
N GLY A 679 -9.00 -13.26 -30.86
CA GLY A 679 -8.16 -13.81 -29.78
C GLY A 679 -6.89 -14.42 -30.35
N ASN A 680 -5.70 -13.89 -30.01
CA ASN A 680 -4.47 -14.31 -30.71
C ASN A 680 -4.16 -15.81 -30.55
N ILE A 681 -4.37 -16.40 -29.38
CA ILE A 681 -4.12 -17.83 -29.17
C ILE A 681 -5.40 -18.64 -29.40
N SER A 682 -6.52 -18.18 -28.82
CA SER A 682 -7.81 -18.84 -28.98
C SER A 682 -8.98 -17.85 -29.02
N ALA A 683 -10.05 -18.17 -29.74
CA ALA A 683 -11.28 -17.39 -29.72
C ALA A 683 -12.52 -18.29 -29.86
N GLY A 684 -13.62 -17.97 -29.19
CA GLY A 684 -14.80 -18.83 -29.27
C GLY A 684 -16.09 -18.26 -28.72
N MET A 685 -17.17 -19.03 -28.85
CA MET A 685 -18.51 -18.65 -28.37
C MET A 685 -18.64 -18.76 -26.85
N CYS A 686 -18.05 -19.80 -26.26
CA CYS A 686 -17.92 -20.03 -24.82
C CYS A 686 -16.88 -21.14 -24.61
N GLY A 687 -16.19 -21.14 -23.47
CA GLY A 687 -15.33 -22.26 -23.11
C GLY A 687 -16.10 -23.59 -23.14
N ILE A 688 -15.41 -24.69 -23.36
CA ILE A 688 -15.96 -26.03 -23.56
C ILE A 688 -16.82 -26.49 -22.36
N ASN A 689 -18.17 -26.44 -22.45
CA ASN A 689 -19.15 -27.40 -21.88
C ASN A 689 -20.62 -26.93 -21.95
N SER A 690 -21.46 -27.77 -22.60
CA SER A 690 -22.93 -27.79 -22.61
C SER A 690 -23.66 -26.45 -22.78
N LEU A 691 -23.81 -26.00 -24.03
CA LEU A 691 -24.87 -25.06 -24.41
C LEU A 691 -26.18 -25.83 -24.61
N ASN A 692 -27.18 -25.53 -23.78
CA ASN A 692 -28.52 -26.12 -23.90
C ASN A 692 -29.53 -25.02 -24.23
N GLY A 693 -30.22 -25.13 -25.37
CA GLY A 693 -31.19 -24.12 -25.81
C GLY A 693 -30.57 -22.82 -26.32
N CYS A 694 -29.24 -22.76 -26.50
CA CYS A 694 -28.56 -21.56 -26.97
C CYS A 694 -28.61 -21.41 -28.50
N THR A 695 -28.53 -20.17 -29.01
CA THR A 695 -28.51 -19.89 -30.45
C THR A 695 -27.44 -18.86 -30.83
N ALA A 696 -26.85 -19.02 -32.02
CA ALA A 696 -25.82 -18.16 -32.58
C ALA A 696 -26.13 -17.80 -34.03
N LYS A 697 -26.04 -16.51 -34.40
CA LYS A 697 -26.23 -16.03 -35.79
C LYS A 697 -25.34 -14.83 -36.09
N ASN A 698 -24.93 -14.70 -37.35
CA ASN A 698 -24.12 -13.59 -37.86
C ASN A 698 -22.86 -13.35 -37.01
N PHE A 699 -22.03 -14.38 -36.82
CA PHE A 699 -20.80 -14.24 -36.03
C PHE A 699 -19.54 -14.37 -36.89
N GLU A 700 -18.47 -13.70 -36.46
CA GLU A 700 -17.13 -13.86 -37.01
C GLU A 700 -16.10 -13.98 -35.87
N ILE A 701 -15.38 -15.09 -35.82
CA ILE A 701 -14.39 -15.38 -34.77
C ILE A 701 -13.03 -15.52 -35.45
N TYR A 702 -12.02 -14.81 -34.97
CA TYR A 702 -10.67 -14.75 -35.53
C TYR A 702 -9.61 -15.15 -34.49
N SER A 703 -8.67 -16.03 -34.86
CA SER A 703 -7.53 -16.42 -34.01
C SER A 703 -6.28 -16.79 -34.81
N LEU A 704 -5.09 -16.80 -34.19
CA LEU A 704 -3.88 -17.38 -34.78
C LEU A 704 -3.67 -18.86 -34.39
N GLY A 705 -4.36 -19.36 -33.36
CA GLY A 705 -4.14 -20.71 -32.84
C GLY A 705 -5.36 -21.62 -32.93
N SER A 706 -6.49 -21.21 -32.34
CA SER A 706 -7.71 -22.02 -32.36
C SER A 706 -9.00 -21.20 -32.33
N VAL A 707 -10.03 -21.68 -33.01
CA VAL A 707 -11.39 -21.11 -32.97
C VAL A 707 -12.42 -22.16 -32.60
N GLU A 708 -13.42 -21.80 -31.79
CA GLU A 708 -14.43 -22.75 -31.32
C GLU A 708 -15.87 -22.21 -31.23
N ASN A 709 -16.83 -23.09 -31.49
CA ASN A 709 -18.24 -22.94 -31.15
C ASN A 709 -18.83 -24.30 -30.70
N ASP A 710 -20.15 -24.38 -30.51
CA ASP A 710 -20.84 -25.60 -30.07
C ASP A 710 -20.62 -26.82 -30.96
N ASP A 711 -20.55 -26.60 -32.27
CA ASP A 711 -20.56 -27.68 -33.26
C ASP A 711 -19.17 -27.96 -33.85
N CYS A 712 -18.21 -27.05 -33.61
CA CYS A 712 -16.94 -27.00 -34.33
C CYS A 712 -15.82 -26.45 -33.45
N TYR A 713 -14.75 -27.23 -33.33
CA TYR A 713 -13.49 -26.80 -32.74
C TYR A 713 -12.40 -26.96 -33.80
N VAL A 714 -11.68 -25.89 -34.10
CA VAL A 714 -10.59 -25.91 -35.08
C VAL A 714 -9.32 -25.36 -34.46
N SER A 715 -8.23 -26.09 -34.63
CA SER A 715 -6.89 -25.65 -34.24
C SER A 715 -5.90 -25.87 -35.38
N THR A 716 -4.86 -25.04 -35.45
CA THR A 716 -3.76 -25.22 -36.41
C THR A 716 -2.46 -25.59 -35.72
N TYR A 717 -1.72 -26.48 -36.37
CA TYR A 717 -0.36 -26.85 -35.99
C TYR A 717 0.59 -26.60 -37.16
N THR A 718 1.62 -25.80 -36.90
CA THR A 718 2.63 -25.42 -37.89
C THR A 718 3.89 -26.27 -37.68
N PHE A 719 4.37 -26.93 -38.74
CA PHE A 719 5.52 -27.84 -38.64
C PHE A 719 6.90 -27.16 -38.77
N ASP A 720 6.96 -25.91 -39.21
CA ASP A 720 8.20 -25.18 -39.52
C ASP A 720 8.23 -23.82 -38.78
N GLU A 721 9.38 -23.39 -38.25
CA GLU A 721 9.57 -22.09 -37.54
C GLU A 721 9.61 -20.87 -38.50
N LYS A 722 8.92 -21.00 -39.64
CA LYS A 722 8.99 -20.12 -40.80
C LYS A 722 7.90 -19.04 -40.76
N PRO A 723 8.07 -17.92 -41.49
CA PRO A 723 7.36 -16.66 -41.25
C PRO A 723 5.88 -16.63 -41.66
N GLY A 724 5.22 -17.78 -41.83
CA GLY A 724 3.78 -17.80 -42.05
C GLY A 724 3.04 -17.25 -40.85
N VAL A 725 1.97 -16.49 -41.11
CA VAL A 725 1.07 -16.00 -40.07
C VAL A 725 -0.33 -16.44 -40.45
N GLU A 726 -0.80 -17.53 -39.85
CA GLU A 726 -2.15 -18.04 -40.09
C GLU A 726 -3.18 -17.20 -39.32
N ILE A 727 -4.28 -16.87 -39.98
CA ILE A 727 -5.51 -16.44 -39.32
C ILE A 727 -6.59 -17.49 -39.58
N LEU A 728 -7.10 -18.04 -38.49
CA LEU A 728 -8.28 -18.88 -38.42
C LEU A 728 -9.52 -18.00 -38.31
N LYS A 729 -10.47 -18.14 -39.23
CA LYS A 729 -11.77 -17.47 -39.18
C LYS A 729 -12.90 -18.49 -39.13
N LEU A 730 -13.72 -18.45 -38.08
CA LEU A 730 -14.98 -19.21 -37.98
C LEU A 730 -16.18 -18.26 -38.17
N SER A 731 -17.15 -18.64 -39.00
CA SER A 731 -18.35 -17.87 -39.32
C SER A 731 -19.56 -18.76 -39.58
N ASP A 732 -20.75 -18.18 -39.78
CA ASP A 732 -22.00 -18.89 -40.13
C ASP A 732 -21.84 -19.87 -41.31
N ASP A 733 -21.02 -19.52 -42.30
CA ASP A 733 -20.82 -20.30 -43.53
C ASP A 733 -19.70 -21.36 -43.41
N GLY A 734 -19.12 -21.53 -42.22
CA GLY A 734 -18.04 -22.46 -41.91
C GLY A 734 -16.73 -21.77 -41.54
N PHE A 735 -15.64 -22.53 -41.66
CA PHE A 735 -14.31 -22.16 -41.21
C PHE A 735 -13.34 -21.92 -42.38
N THR A 736 -12.48 -20.90 -42.27
CA THR A 736 -11.41 -20.60 -43.23
C THR A 736 -10.05 -20.36 -42.56
N ILE A 737 -8.97 -20.84 -43.20
CA ILE A 737 -7.57 -20.48 -42.86
C ILE A 737 -7.06 -19.53 -43.92
N GLU A 738 -6.45 -18.42 -43.50
CA GLU A 738 -5.76 -17.45 -44.37
C GLU A 738 -4.28 -17.32 -43.94
N ASN A 739 -3.32 -17.32 -44.87
CA ASN A 739 -1.91 -16.98 -44.60
C ASN A 739 -1.49 -15.67 -45.28
N PHE A 740 -0.58 -14.92 -44.66
CA PHE A 740 -0.09 -13.61 -45.12
C PHE A 740 1.31 -13.66 -45.76
N LEU A 741 2.19 -14.59 -45.39
CA LEU A 741 3.61 -14.51 -45.76
C LEU A 741 4.18 -15.78 -46.41
N GLY A 742 3.33 -16.49 -47.14
CA GLY A 742 3.72 -17.66 -47.92
C GLY A 742 2.51 -18.39 -48.45
N LYS A 743 2.72 -19.40 -49.30
CA LYS A 743 1.65 -20.26 -49.79
C LYS A 743 1.51 -21.46 -48.87
N ILE A 744 0.28 -21.83 -48.55
CA ILE A 744 0.01 -23.07 -47.82
C ILE A 744 0.23 -24.23 -48.80
N SER A 745 1.29 -25.00 -48.61
CA SER A 745 1.67 -26.15 -49.45
C SER A 745 0.88 -27.41 -49.12
N TYR A 746 0.45 -27.56 -47.86
CA TYR A 746 -0.29 -28.71 -47.37
C TYR A 746 -1.18 -28.31 -46.20
N ALA A 747 -2.41 -28.82 -46.20
CA ALA A 747 -3.40 -28.71 -45.14
C ALA A 747 -4.21 -30.00 -45.07
N GLU A 748 -4.06 -30.79 -44.00
CA GLU A 748 -4.84 -32.02 -43.78
C GLU A 748 -5.64 -31.93 -42.47
N PRO A 749 -6.98 -32.13 -42.52
CA PRO A 749 -7.81 -32.15 -41.34
C PRO A 749 -7.81 -33.53 -40.68
N GLU A 750 -7.59 -33.59 -39.36
CA GLU A 750 -7.90 -34.78 -38.58
C GLU A 750 -9.40 -34.78 -38.21
N GLY A 751 -10.25 -35.06 -39.21
CA GLY A 751 -11.72 -35.02 -39.11
C GLY A 751 -12.36 -33.90 -39.95
N GLY A 752 -13.32 -34.24 -40.83
CA GLY A 752 -13.97 -33.27 -41.75
C GLY A 752 -13.46 -33.34 -43.20
N LYS A 753 -13.82 -32.36 -44.03
CA LYS A 753 -13.34 -32.21 -45.43
C LYS A 753 -12.81 -30.80 -45.66
N ILE A 754 -11.61 -30.67 -46.22
CA ILE A 754 -11.04 -29.39 -46.62
C ILE A 754 -11.17 -29.18 -48.13
N GLU A 755 -11.52 -27.96 -48.54
CA GLU A 755 -11.61 -27.50 -49.92
C GLU A 755 -10.68 -26.29 -50.09
N LYS A 756 -9.73 -26.38 -51.02
CA LYS A 756 -8.87 -25.25 -51.39
C LYS A 756 -9.69 -24.22 -52.16
N ILE A 757 -9.78 -22.98 -51.66
CA ILE A 757 -10.44 -21.87 -52.36
C ILE A 757 -9.44 -21.23 -53.32
N ASP A 758 -8.27 -20.86 -52.81
CA ASP A 758 -7.14 -20.31 -53.55
C ASP A 758 -5.80 -20.70 -52.88
N ASP A 759 -4.68 -20.12 -53.31
CA ASP A 759 -3.35 -20.47 -52.80
C ASP A 759 -3.15 -20.15 -51.31
N ASP A 760 -3.93 -19.22 -50.76
CA ASP A 760 -3.76 -18.70 -49.41
C ASP A 760 -4.96 -19.00 -48.50
N THR A 761 -6.07 -19.52 -49.06
CA THR A 761 -7.34 -19.75 -48.36
C THR A 761 -7.90 -21.17 -48.52
N TYR A 762 -8.26 -21.81 -47.41
CA TYR A 762 -8.91 -23.13 -47.38
C TYR A 762 -10.21 -23.07 -46.60
N LYS A 763 -11.25 -23.78 -47.06
CA LYS A 763 -12.52 -23.94 -46.36
C LYS A 763 -12.68 -25.35 -45.82
N VAL A 764 -13.03 -25.51 -44.55
CA VAL A 764 -13.33 -26.83 -43.97
C VAL A 764 -14.84 -27.00 -43.81
N SER A 765 -15.34 -28.18 -44.19
CA SER A 765 -16.73 -28.60 -44.07
C SER A 765 -16.81 -29.90 -43.25
N GLY A 766 -17.45 -29.82 -42.08
CA GLY A 766 -17.60 -30.94 -41.14
C GLY A 766 -17.99 -30.43 -39.75
N ASN A 767 -18.68 -31.26 -38.98
CA ASN A 767 -18.99 -31.00 -37.57
C ASN A 767 -18.01 -31.80 -36.69
N GLY A 768 -17.53 -31.22 -35.59
CA GLY A 768 -16.62 -31.88 -34.63
C GLY A 768 -15.29 -31.16 -34.41
N GLN A 769 -14.34 -31.86 -33.78
CA GLN A 769 -12.96 -31.40 -33.61
C GLN A 769 -12.17 -31.64 -34.91
N CYS A 770 -11.46 -30.62 -35.36
CA CYS A 770 -10.62 -30.65 -36.56
C CYS A 770 -9.26 -30.00 -36.23
N GLU A 771 -8.19 -30.79 -36.28
CA GLU A 771 -6.83 -30.26 -36.24
C GLU A 771 -6.33 -30.11 -37.68
N ILE A 772 -5.69 -28.97 -37.99
CA ILE A 772 -5.21 -28.69 -39.34
C ILE A 772 -3.71 -28.47 -39.30
N TYR A 773 -3.01 -29.33 -40.01
CA TYR A 773 -1.56 -29.27 -40.13
C TYR A 773 -1.18 -28.42 -41.32
N VAL A 774 -0.44 -27.33 -41.11
CA VAL A 774 -0.09 -26.36 -42.15
C VAL A 774 1.40 -26.43 -42.46
N GLU A 775 1.74 -26.64 -43.74
CA GLU A 775 3.09 -26.44 -44.27
C GLU A 775 3.12 -25.26 -45.25
N TYR A 776 4.31 -24.65 -45.36
CA TYR A 776 4.55 -23.50 -46.23
C TYR A 776 5.52 -23.82 -47.35
N GLU A 777 5.24 -23.33 -48.56
CA GLU A 777 6.27 -23.19 -49.58
C GLU A 777 7.33 -22.18 -49.12
N GLU A 778 8.61 -22.38 -49.46
CA GLU A 778 9.67 -21.39 -49.22
C GLU A 778 9.26 -20.05 -49.85
N SER A 779 8.85 -19.10 -49.02
CA SER A 779 8.83 -17.69 -49.40
C SER A 779 10.26 -17.29 -49.71
N GLU A 780 10.51 -16.75 -50.90
CA GLU A 780 11.82 -16.17 -51.25
C GLU A 780 12.27 -15.20 -50.14
N ASP A 781 13.35 -15.58 -49.44
CA ASP A 781 14.16 -14.80 -48.49
C ASP A 781 13.46 -13.65 -47.74
N LEU A 782 12.60 -13.99 -46.77
CA LEU A 782 12.18 -13.00 -45.76
C LEU A 782 13.29 -12.84 -44.71
N ASP A 783 14.09 -11.79 -44.89
CA ASP A 783 15.13 -11.34 -43.95
C ASP A 783 14.59 -11.05 -42.52
N PHE A 784 13.27 -10.95 -42.37
CA PHE A 784 12.59 -10.52 -41.16
C PHE A 784 11.55 -11.55 -40.70
N GLY A 785 11.48 -11.79 -39.39
CA GLY A 785 10.27 -12.34 -38.77
C GLY A 785 9.24 -11.23 -38.56
N VAL A 786 7.96 -11.61 -38.55
CA VAL A 786 6.85 -10.71 -38.24
C VAL A 786 5.94 -11.27 -37.15
N THR A 787 5.10 -10.40 -36.59
CA THR A 787 3.96 -10.77 -35.74
C THR A 787 2.76 -9.90 -36.13
N ILE A 788 1.54 -10.42 -35.94
CA ILE A 788 0.33 -9.60 -36.00
C ILE A 788 0.17 -8.83 -34.69
N GLU A 789 0.07 -7.51 -34.78
CA GLU A 789 -0.23 -6.66 -33.62
C GLU A 789 -1.72 -6.62 -33.31
N ASP A 790 -2.55 -6.59 -34.36
CA ASP A 790 -4.01 -6.55 -34.25
C ASP A 790 -4.65 -7.37 -35.38
N LEU A 791 -5.38 -8.41 -35.00
CA LEU A 791 -6.03 -9.37 -35.91
C LEU A 791 -7.09 -8.73 -36.82
N GLU A 792 -7.70 -7.62 -36.41
CA GLU A 792 -8.75 -6.95 -37.18
C GLU A 792 -8.16 -6.08 -38.28
N THR A 793 -7.19 -5.24 -37.92
CA THR A 793 -6.52 -4.34 -38.85
C THR A 793 -5.52 -5.08 -39.74
N ARG A 794 -5.10 -6.29 -39.32
CA ARG A 794 -4.11 -7.13 -39.99
C ARG A 794 -2.76 -6.41 -40.14
N GLU A 795 -2.45 -5.52 -39.19
CA GLU A 795 -1.20 -4.77 -39.16
C GLU A 795 -0.06 -5.65 -38.61
N LEU A 796 1.06 -5.67 -39.32
CA LEU A 796 2.24 -6.49 -38.99
C LEU A 796 3.33 -5.64 -38.32
N SER A 797 3.98 -6.19 -37.30
CA SER A 797 5.22 -5.67 -36.75
C SER A 797 6.38 -6.63 -37.02
N LEU A 798 7.59 -6.10 -37.17
CA LEU A 798 8.79 -6.94 -37.30
C LEU A 798 9.20 -7.48 -35.92
N SER A 799 9.53 -8.76 -35.86
CA SER A 799 9.85 -9.48 -34.62
C SER A 799 11.31 -9.89 -34.48
N ASN A 800 12.05 -9.98 -35.58
CA ASN A 800 13.49 -10.16 -35.62
C ASN A 800 14.04 -9.98 -37.04
N PHE A 801 15.35 -9.71 -37.16
CA PHE A 801 16.14 -9.81 -38.39
C PHE A 801 16.94 -11.12 -38.36
N ARG A 802 16.82 -11.95 -39.41
CA ARG A 802 17.39 -13.31 -39.44
C ARG A 802 18.88 -13.35 -39.84
N GLY A 803 19.44 -12.24 -40.32
CA GLY A 803 20.83 -12.15 -40.76
C GLY A 803 21.02 -12.56 -42.23
N GLY A 804 22.27 -12.68 -42.67
CA GLY A 804 22.61 -13.13 -44.04
C GLY A 804 22.91 -12.02 -45.05
N ARG A 805 22.69 -10.75 -44.67
CA ARG A 805 23.04 -9.58 -45.48
C ARG A 805 24.17 -8.76 -44.86
N THR A 806 24.81 -7.93 -45.67
CA THR A 806 25.81 -6.95 -45.20
C THR A 806 25.22 -5.57 -44.93
N ASP A 807 23.94 -5.38 -45.26
CA ASP A 807 23.18 -4.16 -45.14
C ASP A 807 21.83 -4.47 -44.49
N LEU A 808 21.47 -3.67 -43.49
CA LEU A 808 20.19 -3.73 -42.81
C LEU A 808 19.43 -2.43 -43.08
N ASP A 809 18.33 -2.58 -43.81
CA ASP A 809 17.30 -1.56 -44.01
C ASP A 809 15.96 -2.13 -43.52
N ILE A 810 15.24 -1.38 -42.68
CA ILE A 810 13.98 -1.83 -42.06
C ILE A 810 12.83 -1.55 -43.03
N PRO A 811 12.17 -2.56 -43.61
CA PRO A 811 11.18 -2.36 -44.66
C PRO A 811 9.87 -1.77 -44.12
N THR A 812 9.23 -0.92 -44.91
CA THR A 812 7.89 -0.40 -44.58
C THR A 812 6.73 -1.27 -45.07
N THR A 813 7.04 -2.22 -45.95
CA THR A 813 6.13 -3.24 -46.46
C THR A 813 6.87 -4.56 -46.63
N LEU A 814 6.25 -5.68 -46.31
CA LEU A 814 6.80 -7.03 -46.50
C LEU A 814 5.78 -7.88 -47.26
N SER A 815 6.17 -8.43 -48.41
CA SER A 815 5.29 -9.23 -49.30
C SER A 815 3.95 -8.56 -49.64
N GLY A 816 3.92 -7.23 -49.76
CA GLY A 816 2.71 -6.45 -50.06
C GLY A 816 1.89 -6.03 -48.84
N TYR A 817 2.24 -6.50 -47.64
CA TYR A 817 1.59 -6.10 -46.38
C TYR A 817 2.30 -4.92 -45.74
N LYS A 818 1.50 -4.01 -45.17
CA LYS A 818 1.99 -2.84 -44.44
C LYS A 818 2.65 -3.29 -43.13
N ILE A 819 3.91 -2.93 -42.94
CA ILE A 819 4.56 -3.00 -41.64
C ILE A 819 4.21 -1.72 -40.87
N THR A 820 3.89 -1.84 -39.58
CA THR A 820 3.49 -0.73 -38.73
C THR A 820 4.42 -0.47 -37.56
N GLY A 821 5.42 -1.33 -37.38
CA GLY A 821 6.48 -1.09 -36.41
C GLY A 821 7.44 -2.25 -36.27
N VAL A 822 8.32 -2.11 -35.28
CA VAL A 822 9.15 -3.20 -34.74
C VAL A 822 8.67 -3.47 -33.31
N ASN A 823 8.48 -4.72 -32.94
CA ASN A 823 8.07 -5.07 -31.58
C ASN A 823 9.30 -5.16 -30.65
N SER A 824 9.08 -5.39 -29.35
CA SER A 824 10.15 -5.46 -28.35
C SER A 824 11.14 -6.62 -28.59
N SER A 825 10.66 -7.71 -29.20
CA SER A 825 11.43 -8.89 -29.54
C SER A 825 12.44 -8.63 -30.66
N PHE A 826 12.17 -7.65 -31.53
CA PHE A 826 13.02 -7.31 -32.68
C PHE A 826 14.48 -7.13 -32.29
N TRP A 827 14.78 -6.30 -31.30
CA TRP A 827 16.16 -6.00 -30.91
C TRP A 827 16.86 -7.17 -30.23
N THR A 828 16.11 -8.05 -29.57
CA THR A 828 16.63 -9.13 -28.73
C THR A 828 16.96 -10.38 -29.55
N TYR A 829 16.14 -10.70 -30.55
CA TYR A 829 16.27 -11.94 -31.33
C TYR A 829 16.81 -11.71 -32.75
N SER A 830 17.23 -10.48 -33.08
CA SER A 830 17.86 -10.18 -34.35
C SER A 830 19.32 -10.65 -34.40
N ASN A 831 19.72 -11.22 -35.53
CA ASN A 831 21.11 -11.53 -35.84
C ASN A 831 21.73 -10.41 -36.69
N PHE A 832 22.55 -9.58 -36.07
CA PHE A 832 23.24 -8.46 -36.74
C PHE A 832 24.67 -8.81 -37.21
N ASP A 833 25.08 -10.08 -37.13
CA ASP A 833 26.42 -10.51 -37.50
C ASP A 833 26.70 -10.23 -38.99
N GLY A 834 27.88 -9.67 -39.27
CA GLY A 834 28.31 -9.37 -40.63
C GLY A 834 27.74 -8.08 -41.23
N ILE A 835 26.83 -7.37 -40.54
CA ILE A 835 26.32 -6.08 -41.00
C ILE A 835 27.44 -5.05 -41.08
N LYS A 836 27.53 -4.40 -42.25
CA LYS A 836 28.43 -3.30 -42.56
C LYS A 836 27.73 -1.96 -42.58
N THR A 837 26.48 -1.92 -43.07
CA THR A 837 25.68 -0.70 -43.11
C THR A 837 24.37 -0.91 -42.41
N LEU A 838 24.06 -0.05 -41.43
CA LEU A 838 22.79 0.01 -40.73
C LEU A 838 22.05 1.30 -41.12
N THR A 839 20.85 1.16 -41.64
CA THR A 839 19.94 2.28 -41.91
C THR A 839 18.64 2.05 -41.16
N ILE A 840 18.28 2.98 -40.27
CA ILE A 840 17.02 2.97 -39.52
C ILE A 840 16.27 4.24 -39.89
N GLU A 841 15.65 4.24 -41.06
CA GLU A 841 14.78 5.32 -41.55
C GLU A 841 13.32 4.90 -41.35
N THR A 842 12.84 4.90 -40.11
CA THR A 842 11.47 4.46 -39.80
C THR A 842 10.52 5.64 -39.67
N PRO A 843 9.26 5.53 -40.11
CA PRO A 843 8.24 6.56 -39.93
C PRO A 843 7.71 6.57 -38.48
N GLY A 844 8.58 6.89 -37.51
CA GLY A 844 8.24 7.03 -36.08
C GLY A 844 8.05 5.73 -35.31
N TRP A 845 8.42 4.57 -35.87
CA TRP A 845 8.27 3.25 -35.23
C TRP A 845 9.28 3.00 -34.12
N VAL A 846 10.47 3.57 -34.28
CA VAL A 846 11.58 3.43 -33.35
C VAL A 846 11.90 4.81 -32.82
N SER A 847 11.56 5.05 -31.55
CA SER A 847 11.95 6.27 -30.84
C SER A 847 13.29 6.13 -30.12
N GLU A 848 13.74 4.90 -29.86
CA GLU A 848 14.96 4.61 -29.13
C GLU A 848 15.76 3.47 -29.77
N ILE A 849 17.08 3.62 -29.83
CA ILE A 849 18.01 2.50 -30.02
C ILE A 849 18.33 1.90 -28.64
N PRO A 850 17.92 0.66 -28.33
CA PRO A 850 18.09 0.10 -26.99
C PRO A 850 19.55 -0.08 -26.58
N SER A 851 19.76 -0.20 -25.28
CA SER A 851 21.09 -0.38 -24.69
C SER A 851 21.77 -1.65 -25.20
N GLY A 852 23.03 -1.52 -25.65
CA GLY A 852 23.88 -2.64 -26.07
C GLY A 852 23.50 -3.38 -27.38
N THR A 853 22.44 -2.99 -28.08
CA THR A 853 21.90 -3.72 -29.26
C THR A 853 22.94 -4.02 -30.34
N PHE A 854 23.81 -3.06 -30.66
CA PHE A 854 24.81 -3.18 -31.71
C PHE A 854 26.23 -3.22 -31.15
N LYS A 855 26.40 -3.64 -29.89
CA LYS A 855 27.71 -3.70 -29.23
C LYS A 855 28.66 -4.67 -29.95
N ASN A 856 29.90 -4.24 -30.14
CA ASN A 856 31.00 -5.02 -30.72
C ASN A 856 30.74 -5.54 -32.14
N LEU A 857 29.89 -4.90 -32.93
CA LEU A 857 29.74 -5.23 -34.35
C LEU A 857 30.95 -4.74 -35.14
N LEU A 858 32.00 -5.57 -35.18
CA LEU A 858 33.28 -5.23 -35.80
C LEU A 858 33.19 -5.06 -37.31
N SER A 859 32.15 -5.58 -37.97
CA SER A 859 31.91 -5.36 -39.40
C SER A 859 31.20 -4.05 -39.71
N LEU A 860 30.59 -3.40 -38.71
CA LEU A 860 29.76 -2.21 -38.91
C LEU A 860 30.63 -1.00 -39.28
N GLU A 861 30.43 -0.46 -40.48
CA GLU A 861 31.18 0.65 -41.06
C GLU A 861 30.39 1.96 -41.07
N LYS A 862 29.07 1.88 -41.24
CA LYS A 862 28.16 3.02 -41.37
C LYS A 862 26.83 2.81 -40.62
N VAL A 863 26.39 3.85 -39.92
CA VAL A 863 25.07 3.95 -39.29
C VAL A 863 24.37 5.22 -39.78
N THR A 864 23.12 5.06 -40.22
CA THR A 864 22.20 6.15 -40.57
C THR A 864 20.94 6.02 -39.71
N LEU A 865 20.68 7.00 -38.85
CA LEU A 865 19.49 7.07 -38.00
C LEU A 865 18.57 8.18 -38.54
N GLY A 866 17.34 7.81 -38.88
CA GLY A 866 16.32 8.71 -39.45
C GLY A 866 15.56 9.51 -38.39
N GLU A 867 14.79 10.50 -38.85
CA GLU A 867 13.95 11.32 -37.98
C GLU A 867 12.92 10.49 -37.19
N GLY A 868 12.68 10.89 -35.94
CA GLY A 868 11.83 10.19 -34.97
C GLY A 868 12.59 9.48 -33.86
N ILE A 869 13.89 9.17 -34.06
CA ILE A 869 14.74 8.61 -33.02
C ILE A 869 15.16 9.72 -32.06
N THR A 870 14.65 9.67 -30.83
CA THR A 870 14.91 10.67 -29.79
C THR A 870 15.99 10.23 -28.81
N LYS A 871 16.26 8.92 -28.69
CA LYS A 871 17.19 8.37 -27.70
C LYS A 871 18.13 7.29 -28.26
N ILE A 872 19.39 7.33 -27.82
CA ILE A 872 20.36 6.24 -28.02
C ILE A 872 20.80 5.72 -26.65
N GLY A 873 20.49 4.45 -26.38
CA GLY A 873 20.70 3.81 -25.08
C GLY A 873 22.17 3.51 -24.75
N ASN A 874 22.39 3.16 -23.49
CA ASN A 874 23.70 2.90 -22.92
C ASN A 874 24.48 1.88 -23.73
N GLY A 875 25.66 2.27 -24.21
CA GLY A 875 26.55 1.37 -24.96
C GLY A 875 25.97 0.78 -26.25
N ALA A 876 24.93 1.38 -26.85
CA ALA A 876 24.24 0.85 -28.03
C ALA A 876 25.18 0.40 -29.17
N PHE A 877 26.26 1.14 -29.42
CA PHE A 877 27.29 0.87 -30.44
C PHE A 877 28.69 0.72 -29.84
N LEU A 878 28.79 0.36 -28.54
CA LEU A 878 30.06 0.23 -27.83
C LEU A 878 30.99 -0.76 -28.56
N GLY A 879 32.22 -0.35 -28.88
CA GLY A 879 33.25 -1.23 -29.46
C GLY A 879 33.13 -1.49 -30.97
N CYS A 880 32.30 -0.73 -31.70
CA CYS A 880 32.22 -0.82 -33.16
C CYS A 880 33.41 -0.13 -33.83
N ASN A 881 34.61 -0.71 -33.72
CA ASN A 881 35.89 -0.10 -34.12
C ASN A 881 35.99 0.28 -35.62
N ASN A 882 35.20 -0.37 -36.49
CA ASN A 882 35.16 -0.05 -37.92
C ASN A 882 34.07 0.98 -38.29
N LEU A 883 33.24 1.41 -37.34
CA LEU A 883 32.18 2.39 -37.58
C LEU A 883 32.81 3.76 -37.77
N THR A 884 32.83 4.23 -39.01
CA THR A 884 33.49 5.50 -39.41
C THR A 884 32.50 6.58 -39.79
N THR A 885 31.25 6.23 -40.08
CA THR A 885 30.21 7.17 -40.48
C THR A 885 28.97 6.97 -39.64
N VAL A 886 28.59 8.01 -38.89
CA VAL A 886 27.33 8.05 -38.13
C VAL A 886 26.56 9.29 -38.56
N ILE A 887 25.35 9.08 -39.09
CA ILE A 887 24.41 10.14 -39.43
C ILE A 887 23.30 10.08 -38.39
N LEU A 888 23.19 11.13 -37.56
CA LEU A 888 22.19 11.27 -36.51
C LEU A 888 21.05 12.20 -36.97
N PRO A 889 19.81 11.99 -36.50
CA PRO A 889 18.68 12.83 -36.86
C PRO A 889 18.66 14.15 -36.08
N ASP A 890 17.90 15.12 -36.59
CA ASP A 890 17.65 16.39 -35.90
C ASP A 890 16.79 16.21 -34.64
N SER A 891 15.90 15.21 -34.62
CA SER A 891 15.00 14.85 -33.50
C SER A 891 15.66 14.22 -32.27
N LEU A 892 16.98 14.00 -32.27
CA LEU A 892 17.68 13.35 -31.16
C LEU A 892 17.76 14.27 -29.93
N THR A 893 17.24 13.81 -28.78
CA THR A 893 17.21 14.57 -27.52
C THR A 893 18.06 13.95 -26.42
N TYR A 894 18.46 12.68 -26.53
CA TYR A 894 19.26 12.01 -25.51
C TYR A 894 20.28 11.00 -26.09
N ILE A 895 21.53 11.07 -25.62
CA ILE A 895 22.56 10.06 -25.88
C ILE A 895 23.11 9.61 -24.53
N GLU A 896 22.88 8.34 -24.18
CA GLU A 896 23.28 7.77 -22.90
C GLU A 896 24.79 7.45 -22.83
N CYS A 897 25.24 7.04 -21.63
CA CYS A 897 26.63 6.74 -21.37
C CYS A 897 27.17 5.69 -22.36
N TYR A 898 28.39 5.88 -22.84
CA TYR A 898 29.11 4.93 -23.70
C TYR A 898 28.48 4.58 -25.05
N ALA A 899 27.39 5.25 -25.46
CA ALA A 899 26.61 4.91 -26.66
C ALA A 899 27.45 4.58 -27.91
N PHE A 900 28.53 5.33 -28.17
CA PHE A 900 29.49 5.11 -29.26
C PHE A 900 30.95 5.10 -28.77
N SER A 901 31.19 4.72 -27.51
CA SER A 901 32.56 4.56 -27.01
C SER A 901 33.24 3.40 -27.76
N GLY A 902 34.50 3.54 -28.14
CA GLY A 902 35.19 2.53 -28.95
C GLY A 902 34.84 2.56 -30.44
N CYS A 903 34.06 3.52 -30.93
CA CYS A 903 33.83 3.62 -32.37
C CYS A 903 35.02 4.21 -33.15
N GLY A 904 35.06 3.95 -34.46
CA GLY A 904 36.15 4.34 -35.36
C GLY A 904 36.12 5.79 -35.87
N PHE A 905 35.02 6.52 -35.75
CA PHE A 905 34.92 7.89 -36.27
C PHE A 905 35.70 8.90 -35.40
N THR A 906 36.26 9.94 -36.05
CA THR A 906 36.97 11.04 -35.36
C THR A 906 36.18 12.34 -35.31
N SER A 907 35.00 12.37 -35.92
CA SER A 907 34.11 13.51 -35.89
C SER A 907 32.66 13.05 -35.83
N ILE A 908 31.80 13.77 -35.14
CA ILE A 908 30.35 13.53 -35.13
C ILE A 908 29.61 14.85 -35.36
N THR A 909 28.54 14.78 -36.17
CA THR A 909 27.65 15.91 -36.42
C THR A 909 26.34 15.69 -35.69
N LEU A 910 26.01 16.60 -34.79
CA LEU A 910 24.75 16.64 -34.05
C LEU A 910 23.76 17.57 -34.76
N GLY A 911 22.49 17.19 -34.79
CA GLY A 911 21.44 17.86 -35.56
C GLY A 911 21.07 19.29 -35.10
N LYS A 912 20.23 19.95 -35.90
CA LYS A 912 19.84 21.38 -35.75
C LYS A 912 19.02 21.68 -34.49
N GLU A 913 18.27 20.70 -33.96
CA GLU A 913 17.47 20.86 -32.74
C GLU A 913 18.22 20.52 -31.44
N SER A 914 19.58 20.49 -31.44
CA SER A 914 20.35 20.11 -30.24
C SER A 914 20.29 21.10 -29.05
N ASN A 915 19.40 22.10 -29.10
CA ASN A 915 19.02 22.97 -27.99
C ASN A 915 18.16 22.20 -26.98
N GLY A 916 18.80 21.36 -26.16
CA GLY A 916 18.13 20.49 -25.19
C GLY A 916 18.62 19.04 -25.23
N LEU A 917 19.46 18.70 -26.22
CA LEU A 917 20.12 17.40 -26.30
C LEU A 917 20.99 17.16 -25.05
N VAL A 918 20.65 16.12 -24.31
CA VAL A 918 21.44 15.63 -23.17
C VAL A 918 22.43 14.58 -23.68
N ILE A 919 23.71 14.83 -23.43
CA ILE A 919 24.80 13.93 -23.81
C ILE A 919 25.51 13.48 -22.54
N GLU A 920 25.35 12.20 -22.24
CA GLU A 920 25.88 11.61 -21.02
C GLU A 920 27.38 11.36 -21.07
N ILE A 921 27.95 11.05 -19.91
CA ILE A 921 29.39 10.81 -19.78
C ILE A 921 29.86 9.71 -20.75
N TYR A 922 30.93 10.01 -21.50
CA TYR A 922 31.58 9.07 -22.41
C TYR A 922 30.70 8.58 -23.57
N ALA A 923 29.62 9.28 -23.91
CA ALA A 923 28.73 8.96 -25.03
C ALA A 923 29.48 8.72 -26.35
N PHE A 924 30.47 9.54 -26.68
CA PHE A 924 31.35 9.39 -27.85
C PHE A 924 32.65 10.19 -27.66
N GLY A 925 33.62 9.98 -28.57
CA GLY A 925 34.94 10.64 -28.55
C GLY A 925 35.94 9.96 -27.61
N TYR A 926 35.63 8.74 -27.18
CA TYR A 926 36.47 7.93 -26.31
C TYR A 926 36.68 6.54 -26.91
N THR A 927 37.85 5.98 -26.62
CA THR A 927 38.19 4.58 -26.93
C THR A 927 37.61 3.65 -25.86
N GLU A 928 37.48 2.36 -26.15
CA GLU A 928 37.16 1.32 -25.14
C GLU A 928 38.30 1.06 -24.11
N LYS A 929 39.38 1.86 -24.14
CA LYS A 929 40.55 1.75 -23.25
C LYS A 929 40.52 2.82 -22.15
N TYR A 930 41.10 2.48 -21.01
CA TYR A 930 41.07 3.30 -19.79
C TYR A 930 42.46 3.48 -19.19
N VAL A 931 42.71 4.64 -18.60
CA VAL A 931 43.88 4.91 -17.75
C VAL A 931 43.41 5.30 -16.36
N GLY A 932 43.77 4.53 -15.33
CA GLY A 932 43.36 4.82 -13.95
C GLY A 932 41.85 5.03 -13.80
N HIS A 933 41.05 4.13 -14.40
CA HIS A 933 39.57 4.18 -14.44
C HIS A 933 38.97 5.38 -15.18
N LYS A 934 39.74 6.08 -16.03
CA LYS A 934 39.22 7.15 -16.90
C LYS A 934 39.31 6.72 -18.37
N ASN A 935 38.20 6.85 -19.10
CA ASN A 935 38.17 6.61 -20.55
C ASN A 935 39.18 7.48 -21.27
N VAL A 936 39.89 6.90 -22.25
CA VAL A 936 40.85 7.62 -23.07
C VAL A 936 40.15 8.31 -24.22
N LYS A 937 40.33 9.63 -24.32
CA LYS A 937 39.81 10.44 -25.42
C LYS A 937 40.52 10.09 -26.72
N ILE A 938 39.75 10.02 -27.80
CA ILE A 938 40.27 10.03 -29.16
C ILE A 938 40.96 11.38 -29.40
N PRO A 939 42.25 11.41 -29.77
CA PRO A 939 42.95 12.66 -30.07
C PRO A 939 42.26 13.43 -31.19
N ASP A 940 42.21 14.75 -31.06
CA ASP A 940 41.68 15.68 -32.07
C ASP A 940 40.22 15.41 -32.49
N PHE A 941 39.46 14.70 -31.64
CA PHE A 941 38.05 14.41 -31.90
C PHE A 941 37.22 15.69 -32.00
N VAL A 942 36.41 15.80 -33.06
CA VAL A 942 35.63 16.99 -33.37
C VAL A 942 34.13 16.75 -33.19
N ILE A 943 33.48 17.68 -32.50
CA ILE A 943 32.03 17.72 -32.36
C ILE A 943 31.51 18.87 -33.21
N ASN A 944 30.77 18.57 -34.27
CA ASN A 944 30.03 19.57 -35.03
C ASN A 944 28.60 19.62 -34.50
N GLY A 945 28.00 20.80 -34.32
CA GLY A 945 26.62 20.87 -33.88
C GLY A 945 26.02 22.27 -33.87
N TYR A 946 24.76 22.35 -33.43
CA TYR A 946 23.96 23.55 -33.40
C TYR A 946 23.44 23.81 -31.97
N GLY A 947 24.03 24.77 -31.25
CA GLY A 947 23.50 25.21 -29.94
C GLY A 947 24.20 24.64 -28.70
N LYS A 948 23.58 24.83 -27.54
CA LYS A 948 24.25 24.72 -26.23
C LYS A 948 24.57 23.29 -25.78
N GLY A 949 23.74 22.29 -26.09
CA GLY A 949 23.95 20.91 -25.63
C GLY A 949 25.27 20.31 -26.12
N ALA A 950 25.48 20.37 -27.44
CA ALA A 950 26.72 19.95 -28.09
C ALA A 950 27.94 20.75 -27.61
N ALA A 951 27.82 22.09 -27.51
CA ALA A 951 28.87 22.97 -27.05
C ALA A 951 29.27 22.69 -25.59
N ASN A 952 28.29 22.49 -24.71
CA ASN A 952 28.51 22.20 -23.28
C ASN A 952 29.22 20.87 -23.10
N TYR A 953 28.80 19.82 -23.80
CA TYR A 953 29.49 18.53 -23.73
C TYR A 953 30.93 18.65 -24.25
N ALA A 954 31.12 19.33 -25.39
CA ALA A 954 32.45 19.58 -25.94
C ALA A 954 33.34 20.36 -24.96
N GLU A 955 32.83 21.42 -24.33
CA GLU A 955 33.55 22.21 -23.34
C GLU A 955 33.87 21.39 -22.08
N GLN A 956 32.85 20.75 -21.48
CA GLN A 956 33.00 19.94 -20.26
C GLN A 956 33.99 18.79 -20.47
N LYS A 957 33.98 18.18 -21.67
CA LYS A 957 34.87 17.09 -22.03
C LYS A 957 36.09 17.55 -22.81
N GLY A 958 36.35 18.84 -22.98
CA GLY A 958 37.54 19.38 -23.66
C GLY A 958 37.76 18.83 -25.07
N PHE A 959 36.71 18.69 -25.88
CA PHE A 959 36.77 18.38 -27.30
C PHE A 959 36.71 19.65 -28.14
N ARG A 960 37.21 19.58 -29.39
CA ARG A 960 37.04 20.67 -30.34
C ARG A 960 35.56 20.74 -30.75
N PHE A 961 34.95 21.91 -30.58
CA PHE A 961 33.61 22.20 -31.06
C PHE A 961 33.65 23.04 -32.34
N VAL A 962 32.84 22.68 -33.33
CA VAL A 962 32.61 23.44 -34.57
C VAL A 962 31.15 23.89 -34.55
N ASP A 963 30.95 25.21 -34.55
CA ASP A 963 29.63 25.81 -34.39
C ASP A 963 29.01 26.07 -35.76
N LEU A 964 28.20 25.11 -36.20
CA LEU A 964 27.57 25.14 -37.52
C LEU A 964 26.54 26.27 -37.64
N SER A 965 26.06 26.83 -36.52
CA SER A 965 25.15 28.00 -36.54
C SER A 965 25.82 29.28 -37.04
N LYS A 966 27.16 29.33 -37.02
CA LYS A 966 27.96 30.46 -37.50
C LYS A 966 28.38 30.34 -38.98
N GLY A 967 27.89 29.31 -39.68
CA GLY A 967 28.30 29.02 -41.06
C GLY A 967 29.69 28.39 -41.17
N GLU A 968 30.22 27.83 -40.09
CA GLU A 968 31.45 27.03 -40.13
C GLU A 968 31.21 25.72 -40.91
N GLU A 969 32.22 25.28 -41.68
CA GLU A 969 32.14 24.00 -42.39
C GLU A 969 32.32 22.83 -41.40
N ALA A 970 31.42 21.85 -41.46
CA ALA A 970 31.50 20.65 -40.65
C ALA A 970 32.78 19.86 -40.96
N VAL A 971 33.52 19.49 -39.92
CA VAL A 971 34.62 18.53 -40.06
C VAL A 971 34.00 17.16 -40.23
N THR A 972 34.20 16.56 -41.40
CA THR A 972 33.65 15.26 -41.74
C THR A 972 34.77 14.28 -42.09
N GLY A 973 34.52 13.00 -41.80
CA GLY A 973 35.45 11.93 -42.10
C GLY A 973 36.61 11.80 -41.12
N GLY A 974 37.37 10.73 -41.31
CA GLY A 974 38.48 10.34 -40.45
C GLY A 974 38.17 9.09 -39.64
N LYS A 975 39.17 8.21 -39.56
CA LYS A 975 39.12 6.95 -38.83
C LYS A 975 40.20 6.99 -37.76
N PHE A 976 39.82 6.77 -36.52
CA PHE A 976 40.76 6.52 -35.45
C PHE A 976 41.36 5.13 -35.68
N ASP A 977 42.68 5.10 -35.83
CA ASP A 977 43.41 3.87 -36.05
C ASP A 977 43.63 3.16 -34.72
N TYR A 978 42.80 2.14 -34.44
CA TYR A 978 42.95 1.32 -33.24
C TYR A 978 44.22 0.46 -33.25
N SER A 979 44.95 0.35 -34.37
CA SER A 979 46.25 -0.34 -34.41
C SER A 979 47.33 0.36 -33.58
N VAL A 980 47.12 1.62 -33.20
CA VAL A 980 47.99 2.35 -32.26
C VAL A 980 47.96 1.78 -30.83
N PHE A 981 47.06 0.83 -30.53
CA PHE A 981 47.03 0.10 -29.27
C PHE A 981 47.83 -1.19 -29.36
N LEU A 982 49.17 -1.05 -29.38
CA LEU A 982 50.14 -2.12 -29.30
C LEU A 982 50.74 -2.18 -27.88
N PRO A 983 50.45 -3.22 -27.06
CA PRO A 983 50.98 -3.32 -25.71
C PRO A 983 52.51 -3.13 -25.66
N GLY A 984 52.98 -2.15 -24.88
CA GLY A 984 54.40 -1.83 -24.69
C GLY A 984 54.92 -0.69 -25.55
N ASP A 985 54.20 -0.26 -26.59
CA ASP A 985 54.60 0.84 -27.47
C ASP A 985 54.26 2.20 -26.84
N ALA A 986 55.04 2.63 -25.86
CA ALA A 986 54.83 3.92 -25.19
C ALA A 986 54.94 5.11 -26.14
N ASN A 987 55.83 5.02 -27.13
CA ASN A 987 56.18 6.15 -27.97
C ASN A 987 55.26 6.28 -29.21
N LEU A 988 54.48 5.24 -29.50
CA LEU A 988 53.51 5.12 -30.61
C LEU A 988 54.17 5.11 -31.99
N ASP A 989 55.36 4.50 -32.12
CA ASP A 989 56.04 4.33 -33.42
C ASP A 989 55.75 2.97 -34.08
N GLY A 990 54.83 2.19 -33.52
CA GLY A 990 54.41 0.88 -34.01
C GLY A 990 55.42 -0.23 -33.68
N LYS A 991 56.39 0.04 -32.80
CA LYS A 991 57.41 -0.92 -32.38
C LYS A 991 57.51 -0.89 -30.86
N VAL A 992 57.74 -2.07 -30.27
CA VAL A 992 58.14 -2.15 -28.87
C VAL A 992 59.65 -2.30 -28.82
N ASP A 993 60.36 -1.25 -28.44
CA ASP A 993 61.82 -1.22 -28.35
C ASP A 993 62.33 -0.49 -27.08
N ILE A 994 63.66 -0.34 -26.97
CA ILE A 994 64.28 0.28 -25.79
C ILE A 994 63.90 1.75 -25.58
N LYS A 995 63.45 2.44 -26.63
CA LYS A 995 62.98 3.84 -26.55
C LYS A 995 61.68 3.93 -25.77
N ASP A 996 60.80 2.94 -25.87
CA ASP A 996 59.57 2.88 -25.09
C ASP A 996 59.87 2.78 -23.61
N VAL A 997 60.75 1.86 -23.24
CA VAL A 997 61.24 1.70 -21.87
C VAL A 997 61.84 3.02 -21.35
N THR A 998 62.69 3.65 -22.16
CA THR A 998 63.37 4.91 -21.79
C THR A 998 62.35 6.03 -21.57
N LEU A 999 61.34 6.12 -22.44
CA LEU A 999 60.27 7.10 -22.35
C LEU A 999 59.40 6.86 -21.11
N MET A 1000 59.04 5.60 -20.83
CA MET A 1000 58.32 5.20 -19.62
C MET A 1000 59.10 5.59 -18.35
N GLN A 1001 60.41 5.35 -18.32
CA GLN A 1001 61.28 5.73 -17.21
C GLN A 1001 61.35 7.25 -17.01
N PHE A 1002 61.40 8.04 -18.09
CA PHE A 1002 61.33 9.50 -17.98
C PHE A 1002 60.00 9.98 -17.42
N TRP A 1003 58.88 9.32 -17.73
CA TRP A 1003 57.59 9.63 -17.11
C TRP A 1003 57.54 9.25 -15.63
N ILE A 1004 58.08 8.08 -15.26
CA ILE A 1004 58.16 7.63 -13.86
C ILE A 1004 59.01 8.62 -13.04
N ALA A 1005 60.10 9.13 -13.61
CA ALA A 1005 60.98 10.11 -12.97
C ALA A 1005 60.45 11.56 -13.00
N GLY A 1006 59.28 11.81 -13.61
CA GLY A 1006 58.71 13.15 -13.74
C GLY A 1006 59.48 14.09 -14.69
N ILE A 1007 60.36 13.56 -15.53
CA ILE A 1007 61.22 14.32 -16.45
C ILE A 1007 60.44 14.74 -17.71
N LYS A 1008 59.47 13.93 -18.15
CA LYS A 1008 58.60 14.22 -19.29
C LYS A 1008 57.13 14.03 -18.92
N THR A 1009 56.24 14.71 -19.63
CA THR A 1009 54.80 14.44 -19.58
C THR A 1009 54.40 13.43 -20.65
N SER A 1010 53.33 12.69 -20.38
CA SER A 1010 52.80 11.63 -21.25
C SER A 1010 51.38 12.00 -21.71
N LYS A 1011 51.02 11.70 -22.96
CA LYS A 1011 49.61 11.72 -23.37
C LYS A 1011 48.86 10.50 -22.82
N PRO A 1012 47.54 10.57 -22.56
CA PRO A 1012 46.76 9.42 -22.06
C PRO A 1012 46.85 8.17 -22.95
N ILE A 1013 46.83 8.34 -24.28
CA ILE A 1013 46.94 7.23 -25.24
C ILE A 1013 48.31 6.52 -25.20
N GLN A 1014 49.39 7.28 -24.94
CA GLN A 1014 50.73 6.73 -24.72
C GLN A 1014 50.80 5.93 -23.41
N LYS A 1015 50.11 6.41 -22.36
CA LYS A 1015 49.97 5.68 -21.10
C LYS A 1015 49.17 4.38 -21.26
N CYS A 1016 48.13 4.36 -22.08
CA CYS A 1016 47.39 3.13 -22.39
C CYS A 1016 48.31 2.05 -22.96
N ASN A 1017 49.10 2.38 -23.98
CA ASN A 1017 50.04 1.42 -24.57
C ASN A 1017 51.12 0.98 -23.58
N ALA A 1018 51.55 1.88 -22.71
CA ALA A 1018 52.54 1.56 -21.70
C ALA A 1018 52.01 0.67 -20.55
N LEU A 1019 50.70 0.57 -20.38
CA LEU A 1019 50.06 -0.27 -19.35
C LEU A 1019 49.91 -1.70 -19.87
N LEU A 1020 50.81 -2.58 -19.41
CA LEU A 1020 50.87 -4.00 -19.80
C LEU A 1020 49.96 -4.93 -18.98
N ASN A 1021 48.90 -4.42 -18.36
CA ASN A 1021 47.86 -5.26 -17.77
C ASN A 1021 46.57 -4.47 -17.49
N VAL A 1022 45.47 -5.21 -17.55
CA VAL A 1022 44.07 -4.87 -17.82
C VAL A 1022 43.42 -3.88 -16.82
N TYR A 1023 42.38 -3.18 -17.30
CA TYR A 1023 41.40 -2.29 -16.61
C TYR A 1023 41.76 -1.81 -15.19
N GLY A 1024 42.12 -0.53 -15.06
CA GLY A 1024 42.30 0.13 -13.76
C GLY A 1024 43.72 0.14 -13.22
N ALA A 1025 44.67 -0.51 -13.89
CA ALA A 1025 46.08 -0.49 -13.50
C ALA A 1025 46.67 0.93 -13.46
N LYS A 1026 47.44 1.22 -12.41
CA LYS A 1026 48.22 2.46 -12.29
C LYS A 1026 49.54 2.28 -13.02
N PHE A 1027 49.90 3.27 -13.83
CA PHE A 1027 51.21 3.31 -14.48
C PHE A 1027 52.32 3.34 -13.42
N SER A 1028 53.22 2.37 -13.45
CA SER A 1028 54.25 2.17 -12.42
C SER A 1028 55.58 1.68 -13.03
N ILE A 1029 56.61 1.56 -12.20
CA ILE A 1029 57.90 0.98 -12.62
C ILE A 1029 57.79 -0.47 -13.11
N GLU A 1030 56.74 -1.18 -12.68
CA GLU A 1030 56.46 -2.54 -13.14
C GLU A 1030 56.17 -2.58 -14.64
N CYS A 1031 55.49 -1.55 -15.17
CA CYS A 1031 55.19 -1.43 -16.59
C CYS A 1031 56.47 -1.39 -17.44
N ALA A 1032 57.41 -0.50 -17.09
CA ALA A 1032 58.70 -0.41 -17.78
C ALA A 1032 59.52 -1.70 -17.63
N THR A 1033 59.47 -2.34 -16.45
CA THR A 1033 60.19 -3.58 -16.16
C THR A 1033 59.68 -4.76 -17.00
N LYS A 1034 58.36 -4.86 -17.23
CA LYS A 1034 57.78 -5.91 -18.07
C LYS A 1034 58.18 -5.76 -19.54
N VAL A 1035 58.15 -4.54 -20.09
CA VAL A 1035 58.69 -4.31 -21.44
C VAL A 1035 60.17 -4.70 -21.52
N GLN A 1036 60.99 -4.34 -20.51
CA GLN A 1036 62.40 -4.74 -20.47
C GLN A 1036 62.58 -6.27 -20.47
N LYS A 1037 61.77 -6.99 -19.69
CA LYS A 1037 61.79 -8.46 -19.66
C LYS A 1037 61.42 -9.05 -21.01
N TYR A 1038 60.41 -8.51 -21.69
CA TYR A 1038 60.01 -8.95 -23.03
C TYR A 1038 61.14 -8.73 -24.04
N LEU A 1039 61.73 -7.52 -24.06
CA LEU A 1039 62.85 -7.20 -24.95
C LEU A 1039 64.11 -8.04 -24.67
N ALA A 1040 64.31 -8.47 -23.42
CA ALA A 1040 65.40 -9.35 -23.03
C ALA A 1040 65.10 -10.85 -23.27
N GLY A 1041 63.92 -11.20 -23.81
CA GLY A 1041 63.50 -12.59 -24.01
C GLY A 1041 63.24 -13.36 -22.72
N MET A 1042 62.97 -12.65 -21.62
CA MET A 1042 62.65 -13.25 -20.31
C MET A 1042 61.16 -13.57 -20.16
N ILE A 1043 60.31 -13.02 -21.03
CA ILE A 1043 58.88 -13.35 -21.19
C ILE A 1043 58.54 -13.32 -22.68
N ASP A 1044 57.60 -14.19 -23.10
CA ASP A 1044 57.31 -14.46 -24.51
C ASP A 1044 56.29 -13.49 -25.12
N THR A 1045 55.40 -12.93 -24.30
CA THR A 1045 54.33 -12.00 -24.70
C THR A 1045 54.20 -10.85 -23.70
N LEU A 1046 53.60 -9.75 -24.16
CA LEU A 1046 53.24 -8.59 -23.34
C LEU A 1046 51.77 -8.60 -22.88
N GLU A 1047 50.95 -9.38 -23.58
CA GLU A 1047 49.68 -9.94 -23.08
C GLU A 1047 49.97 -11.08 -22.11
#